data_AF-A0A9E3G9L0-F1
#
_entry.id   AF-A0A9E3G9L0-F1
#
_cell.length_a   1.000
_cell.length_b   1.000
_cell.length_c   1.000
_cell.angle_alpha   90.00
_cell.angle_beta   90.00
_cell.angle_gamma   90.00
#
_symmetry.space_group_name_H-M   'P 1'
#
loop_
_entity.id
_entity.type
_entity.pdbx_description
1 polymer ?
#
loop_
_entity_poly.entity_id
_entity_poly.type
_entity_poly.pdbx_seq_one_letter_code
_entity_poly.pdbx_strand_id
1 'polypeptide(L)'
;MSSQTLFDLLPAVYRLRDAQLVQSRNLLSAAETAQLRALQAPAGPLSTTEQEQLNQLTAKAARGPLQSLLMLIEEQLAVMAYDLEQLYDDQFIETCASWVIPYIGDLIGYRPVNGVAPAVASPRAEVANTISFRRRKGTVLVLEQLARDVTGWGAHAVEFFERLAVTQYAKHVRLHSRYTPDLRNWQVRSYMDTAFDVAAHWADVHRIAVERGRYNLRNVGIFIWSLNAYPLTKIPATAVDAGGRFFRFSPLGADSPLFNNPVSQGSDITAASQPVNVPDRLRRRVLCRDLQTGVGTVYYGEGNSLALYLNHTLLNPYQIRVCNLSGNDGNWANVPPAESPYAACVDPELGRIALRDAVQPPPAAGSATPQLQASFYYGFNAAMGAGEYPRSDSFTVGTEALVFQFPDRSGAPRYQNLQDALDFAAGSLTGNGRAAVEITDSGIYLLAGAPALTVTVPAAATIELRAADGCRPTLILSGEIVVVGDTASTFNLNGLMIVYAPPSPGGGFPPALLHVFGGANQLGNLGLTHCTLVPGWALTPAGQPQPLYAGRPALLAESSGLQITVQKSVVGGLWVDAGSAASLSDSIVDAGAPTGVAYAGVDGASGGGHLTLQSCTVIGKVHATLFPLVSGSILWAGLAAGDSWTAPVLADRKQQGCARFSYLPAGSVVPRQFECVEQGTQGTGGSLPIFYSLRYGDPGYAKLSPSTPDSIRRGADDGGEMGAFHFVLAPLRENDLRVRLPEYLPVGLEFGIFYQT
;
A
#
# COMPACT_ATOMS: atom_id res chain seq x y z
N MET A 1 14.61 -26.97 -23.89
CA MET A 1 14.83 -28.44 -24.01
C MET A 1 15.80 -28.84 -22.91
N SER A 2 15.55 -29.88 -22.12
CA SER A 2 16.44 -30.25 -21.00
C SER A 2 17.78 -30.85 -21.46
N SER A 3 18.85 -30.67 -20.69
CA SER A 3 20.20 -31.26 -20.90
C SER A 3 20.17 -32.74 -21.24
N GLN A 4 19.32 -33.48 -20.53
CA GLN A 4 19.11 -34.90 -20.74
C GLN A 4 18.62 -35.18 -22.16
N THR A 5 17.75 -34.32 -22.70
CA THR A 5 17.23 -34.43 -24.06
C THR A 5 18.34 -34.20 -25.10
N LEU A 6 19.19 -33.18 -24.91
CA LEU A 6 20.33 -32.93 -25.81
C LEU A 6 21.36 -34.07 -25.77
N PHE A 7 21.64 -34.60 -24.58
CA PHE A 7 22.52 -35.75 -24.41
C PHE A 7 21.94 -37.01 -25.05
N ASP A 8 20.63 -37.23 -24.93
CA ASP A 8 19.95 -38.41 -25.48
C ASP A 8 19.83 -38.39 -27.02
N LEU A 9 19.88 -37.20 -27.62
CA LEU A 9 19.98 -37.03 -29.07
C LEU A 9 21.36 -37.42 -29.63
N LEU A 10 22.39 -37.55 -28.78
CA LEU A 10 23.69 -38.01 -29.25
C LEU A 10 23.68 -39.50 -29.63
N PRO A 11 24.44 -39.90 -30.67
CA PRO A 11 24.67 -41.31 -30.98
C PRO A 11 25.14 -42.09 -29.76
N ALA A 12 24.61 -43.31 -29.58
CA ALA A 12 24.86 -44.14 -28.41
C ALA A 12 26.36 -44.37 -28.12
N VAL A 13 27.21 -44.37 -29.15
CA VAL A 13 28.67 -44.52 -29.03
C VAL A 13 29.29 -43.44 -28.13
N TYR A 14 28.83 -42.18 -28.23
CA TYR A 14 29.36 -41.09 -27.42
C TYR A 14 28.86 -41.13 -25.98
N ARG A 15 27.57 -41.49 -25.78
CA ARG A 15 26.99 -41.66 -24.44
C ARG A 15 27.66 -42.81 -23.67
N LEU A 16 27.92 -43.93 -24.34
CA LEU A 16 28.64 -45.07 -23.76
C LEU A 16 30.07 -44.70 -23.38
N ARG A 17 30.76 -43.93 -24.22
CA ARG A 17 32.12 -43.46 -23.93
C ARG A 17 32.16 -42.46 -22.77
N ASP A 18 31.17 -41.57 -22.67
CA ASP A 18 31.04 -40.63 -21.56
C ASP A 18 30.78 -41.37 -20.23
N ALA A 19 29.91 -42.38 -20.25
CA ALA A 19 29.67 -43.26 -19.10
C ALA A 19 30.92 -44.08 -18.70
N GLN A 20 31.72 -44.55 -19.67
CA GLN A 20 33.01 -45.19 -19.39
C GLN A 20 34.01 -44.22 -18.74
N LEU A 21 33.99 -42.93 -19.11
CA LEU A 21 34.84 -41.92 -18.50
C LEU A 21 34.45 -41.65 -17.05
N VAL A 22 33.16 -41.61 -16.73
CA VAL A 22 32.63 -41.56 -15.34
C VAL A 22 33.16 -42.73 -14.50
N GLN A 23 33.26 -43.93 -15.07
CA GLN A 23 33.77 -45.11 -14.37
C GLN A 23 35.31 -45.12 -14.20
N SER A 24 36.03 -44.43 -15.08
CA SER A 24 37.51 -44.47 -15.14
C SER A 24 38.20 -43.28 -14.44
N ARG A 25 37.48 -42.20 -14.14
CA ARG A 25 38.03 -40.97 -13.54
C ARG A 25 37.11 -40.45 -12.44
N ASN A 26 37.70 -39.92 -11.36
CA ASN A 26 36.92 -39.17 -10.38
C ASN A 26 36.64 -37.76 -10.92
N LEU A 27 35.37 -37.46 -11.18
CA LEU A 27 34.92 -36.21 -11.77
C LEU A 27 34.51 -35.15 -10.72
N LEU A 28 34.47 -35.54 -9.44
CA LEU A 28 34.31 -34.60 -8.33
C LEU A 28 35.66 -34.03 -7.93
N SER A 29 35.68 -32.77 -7.52
CA SER A 29 36.87 -32.19 -6.87
C SER A 29 37.17 -32.91 -5.55
N ALA A 30 38.39 -32.75 -5.03
CA ALA A 30 38.78 -33.35 -3.76
C ALA A 30 37.86 -32.90 -2.59
N ALA A 31 37.42 -31.64 -2.61
CA ALA A 31 36.49 -31.08 -1.63
C ALA A 31 35.09 -31.70 -1.74
N GLU A 32 34.55 -31.80 -2.96
CA GLU A 32 33.23 -32.39 -3.21
C GLU A 32 33.20 -33.90 -2.92
N THR A 33 34.31 -34.60 -3.18
CA THR A 33 34.44 -36.02 -2.85
C THR A 33 34.46 -36.24 -1.33
N ALA A 34 35.06 -35.32 -0.58
CA ALA A 34 35.04 -35.35 0.89
C ALA A 34 33.64 -35.03 1.43
N GLN A 35 32.94 -34.06 0.84
CA GLN A 35 31.58 -33.68 1.21
C GLN A 35 30.56 -34.79 0.89
N LEU A 36 30.65 -35.42 -0.29
CA LEU A 36 29.80 -36.57 -0.64
C LEU A 36 30.01 -37.73 0.35
N ARG A 37 31.26 -38.02 0.71
CA ARG A 37 31.57 -39.05 1.72
C ARG A 37 31.05 -38.71 3.11
N ALA A 38 31.09 -37.44 3.49
CA ALA A 38 30.52 -36.99 4.76
C ALA A 38 29.00 -37.15 4.79
N LEU A 39 28.31 -36.80 3.70
CA LEU A 39 26.85 -36.93 3.56
C LEU A 39 26.38 -38.39 3.41
N GLN A 40 27.22 -39.30 2.93
CA GLN A 40 26.93 -40.73 2.82
C GLN A 40 27.32 -41.55 4.06
N ALA A 41 27.98 -40.94 5.04
CA ALA A 41 28.36 -41.62 6.27
C ALA A 41 27.11 -41.95 7.11
N PRO A 42 27.10 -43.07 7.86
CA PRO A 42 25.97 -43.45 8.69
C PRO A 42 25.87 -42.54 9.92
N ALA A 43 25.15 -41.43 9.78
CA ALA A 43 24.83 -40.52 10.88
C ALA A 43 23.41 -39.96 10.71
N GLY A 44 22.45 -40.47 11.49
CA GLY A 44 21.09 -39.94 11.60
C GLY A 44 20.29 -39.80 10.28
N PRO A 45 19.04 -39.33 10.34
CA PRO A 45 18.34 -38.86 9.15
C PRO A 45 18.95 -37.54 8.66
N LEU A 46 19.31 -37.47 7.37
CA LEU A 46 19.81 -36.26 6.73
C LEU A 46 18.73 -35.17 6.73
N SER A 47 19.13 -33.91 6.94
CA SER A 47 18.24 -32.77 6.73
C SER A 47 17.86 -32.63 5.24
N THR A 48 16.80 -31.89 4.93
CA THR A 48 16.34 -31.68 3.55
C THR A 48 17.40 -31.04 2.66
N THR A 49 18.16 -30.08 3.18
CA THR A 49 19.30 -29.45 2.50
C THR A 49 20.47 -30.40 2.30
N GLU A 50 20.80 -31.22 3.29
CA GLU A 50 21.82 -32.27 3.16
C GLU A 50 21.40 -33.34 2.13
N GLN A 51 20.10 -33.68 2.09
CA GLN A 51 19.54 -34.60 1.10
C GLN A 51 19.58 -34.01 -0.31
N GLU A 52 19.28 -32.72 -0.48
CA GLU A 52 19.43 -32.01 -1.75
C GLU A 52 20.89 -31.93 -2.20
N GLN A 53 21.81 -31.61 -1.29
CA GLN A 53 23.25 -31.60 -1.58
C GLN A 53 23.76 -33.00 -1.94
N LEU A 54 23.32 -34.04 -1.23
CA LEU A 54 23.62 -35.42 -1.56
C LEU A 54 23.09 -35.77 -2.95
N ASN A 55 21.86 -35.38 -3.27
CA ASN A 55 21.27 -35.61 -4.59
C ASN A 55 22.03 -34.86 -5.69
N GLN A 56 22.42 -33.60 -5.47
CA GLN A 56 23.21 -32.80 -6.41
C GLN A 56 24.61 -33.37 -6.64
N LEU A 57 25.33 -33.73 -5.57
CA LEU A 57 26.67 -34.31 -5.64
C LEU A 57 26.66 -35.71 -6.25
N THR A 58 25.66 -36.54 -5.92
CA THR A 58 25.48 -37.86 -6.52
C THR A 58 25.15 -37.73 -8.01
N ALA A 59 24.28 -36.78 -8.36
CA ALA A 59 23.97 -36.52 -9.76
C ALA A 59 25.17 -35.95 -10.52
N LYS A 60 26.00 -35.11 -9.90
CA LYS A 60 27.25 -34.59 -10.50
C LYS A 60 28.29 -35.70 -10.68
N ALA A 61 28.40 -36.62 -9.73
CA ALA A 61 29.30 -37.78 -9.81
C ALA A 61 28.91 -38.77 -10.92
N ALA A 62 27.60 -38.87 -11.21
CA ALA A 62 27.08 -39.76 -12.24
C ALA A 62 27.12 -39.15 -13.67
N ARG A 63 27.38 -37.84 -13.80
CA ARG A 63 27.42 -37.12 -15.09
C ARG A 63 28.83 -37.13 -15.67
N GLY A 64 28.96 -37.50 -16.95
CA GLY A 64 30.23 -37.45 -17.64
C GLY A 64 30.65 -36.04 -18.08
N PRO A 65 31.92 -35.84 -18.48
CA PRO A 65 32.43 -34.56 -18.94
C PRO A 65 31.70 -34.03 -20.19
N LEU A 66 31.26 -34.92 -21.10
CA LEU A 66 30.50 -34.51 -22.28
C LEU A 66 29.09 -34.06 -21.89
N GLN A 67 28.41 -34.81 -21.02
CA GLN A 67 27.10 -34.39 -20.49
C GLN A 67 27.20 -33.04 -19.75
N SER A 68 28.26 -32.83 -18.97
CA SER A 68 28.50 -31.57 -18.24
C SER A 68 28.77 -30.40 -19.17
N LEU A 69 29.54 -30.61 -20.25
CA LEU A 69 29.75 -29.59 -21.28
C LEU A 69 28.44 -29.25 -22.01
N LEU A 70 27.62 -30.25 -22.32
CA LEU A 70 26.32 -30.05 -22.96
C LEU A 70 25.34 -29.29 -22.07
N MET A 71 25.40 -29.46 -20.75
CA MET A 71 24.61 -28.65 -19.82
C MET A 71 24.98 -27.16 -19.91
N LEU A 72 26.28 -26.83 -19.97
CA LEU A 72 26.72 -25.44 -20.12
C LEU A 72 26.30 -24.87 -21.47
N ILE A 73 26.37 -25.68 -22.54
CA ILE A 73 25.90 -25.27 -23.87
C ILE A 73 24.38 -25.05 -23.86
N GLU A 74 23.62 -25.92 -23.20
CA GLU A 74 22.17 -25.76 -23.03
C GLU A 74 21.83 -24.46 -22.31
N GLU A 75 22.55 -24.10 -21.24
CA GLU A 75 22.33 -22.85 -20.52
C GLU A 75 22.46 -21.64 -21.47
N GLN A 76 23.50 -21.63 -22.30
CA GLN A 76 23.69 -20.56 -23.29
C GLN A 76 22.64 -20.61 -24.42
N LEU A 77 22.25 -21.81 -24.87
CA LEU A 77 21.18 -21.97 -25.85
C LEU A 77 19.82 -21.53 -25.28
N ALA A 78 19.57 -21.72 -23.98
CA ALA A 78 18.37 -21.28 -23.30
C ALA A 78 18.33 -19.75 -23.22
N VAL A 79 19.46 -19.09 -22.94
CA VAL A 79 19.57 -17.62 -23.01
C VAL A 79 19.27 -17.14 -24.44
N MET A 80 19.88 -17.73 -25.46
CA MET A 80 19.59 -17.34 -26.86
C MET A 80 18.13 -17.61 -27.26
N ALA A 81 17.55 -18.72 -26.81
CA ALA A 81 16.14 -19.04 -27.07
C ALA A 81 15.22 -18.01 -26.39
N TYR A 82 15.51 -17.64 -25.15
CA TYR A 82 14.80 -16.59 -24.43
C TYR A 82 14.91 -15.24 -25.12
N ASP A 83 16.11 -14.87 -25.59
CA ASP A 83 16.31 -13.62 -26.36
C ASP A 83 15.52 -13.63 -27.67
N LEU A 84 15.43 -14.79 -28.36
CA LEU A 84 14.62 -14.93 -29.58
C LEU A 84 13.12 -14.86 -29.29
N GLU A 85 12.66 -15.47 -28.20
CA GLU A 85 11.28 -15.36 -27.72
C GLU A 85 10.96 -13.90 -27.38
N GLN A 86 11.86 -13.21 -26.66
CA GLN A 86 11.72 -11.79 -26.35
C GLN A 86 11.71 -10.92 -27.61
N LEU A 87 12.53 -11.22 -28.62
CA LEU A 87 12.52 -10.51 -29.92
C LEU A 87 11.21 -10.70 -30.69
N TYR A 88 10.55 -11.86 -30.53
CA TYR A 88 9.21 -12.07 -31.08
C TYR A 88 8.17 -11.29 -30.29
N ASP A 89 8.25 -11.31 -28.95
CA ASP A 89 7.39 -10.52 -28.06
C ASP A 89 7.55 -9.01 -28.30
N ASP A 90 8.74 -8.56 -28.67
CA ASP A 90 9.04 -7.17 -29.03
C ASP A 90 8.25 -6.67 -30.25
N GLN A 91 7.62 -7.56 -31.01
CA GLN A 91 6.72 -7.19 -32.12
C GLN A 91 5.31 -6.80 -31.66
N PHE A 92 4.93 -7.14 -30.42
CA PHE A 92 3.58 -6.92 -29.88
C PHE A 92 3.63 -5.91 -28.74
N ILE A 93 2.77 -4.90 -28.78
CA ILE A 93 2.77 -3.84 -27.77
C ILE A 93 2.47 -4.40 -26.38
N GLU A 94 1.71 -5.49 -26.27
CA GLU A 94 1.31 -6.13 -25.02
C GLU A 94 2.46 -6.87 -24.32
N THR A 95 3.41 -7.44 -25.07
CA THR A 95 4.49 -8.29 -24.53
C THR A 95 5.90 -7.72 -24.74
N CYS A 96 6.07 -6.71 -25.59
CA CYS A 96 7.37 -6.10 -25.87
C CYS A 96 8.08 -5.57 -24.62
N ALA A 97 9.41 -5.50 -24.66
CA ALA A 97 10.19 -4.82 -23.65
C ALA A 97 9.94 -3.30 -23.67
N SER A 98 10.03 -2.65 -22.51
CA SER A 98 9.68 -1.23 -22.35
C SER A 98 10.46 -0.28 -23.27
N TRP A 99 11.69 -0.64 -23.64
CA TRP A 99 12.54 0.16 -24.53
C TRP A 99 12.05 0.13 -26.00
N VAL A 100 11.24 -0.85 -26.39
CA VAL A 100 10.70 -1.01 -27.75
C VAL A 100 9.46 -0.15 -27.99
N ILE A 101 8.72 0.17 -26.92
CA ILE A 101 7.45 0.91 -26.98
C ILE A 101 7.55 2.22 -27.79
N PRO A 102 8.58 3.08 -27.64
CA PRO A 102 8.70 4.30 -28.44
C PRO A 102 8.77 4.03 -29.94
N TYR A 103 9.44 2.95 -30.37
CA TYR A 103 9.57 2.60 -31.78
C TYR A 103 8.24 2.13 -32.37
N ILE A 104 7.46 1.32 -31.63
CA ILE A 104 6.10 0.95 -32.03
C ILE A 104 5.22 2.21 -32.09
N GLY A 105 5.38 3.11 -31.12
CA GLY A 105 4.70 4.40 -31.09
C GLY A 105 4.97 5.25 -32.33
N ASP A 106 6.23 5.38 -32.74
CA ASP A 106 6.62 6.17 -33.90
C ASP A 106 5.97 5.66 -35.20
N LEU A 107 5.83 4.34 -35.37
CA LEU A 107 5.17 3.73 -36.53
C LEU A 107 3.71 4.17 -36.69
N ILE A 108 3.00 4.36 -35.56
CA ILE A 108 1.61 4.81 -35.55
C ILE A 108 1.48 6.32 -35.37
N GLY A 109 2.59 7.06 -35.37
CA GLY A 109 2.64 8.50 -35.15
C GLY A 109 2.19 8.90 -33.75
N TYR A 110 2.42 8.05 -32.75
CA TYR A 110 2.34 8.41 -31.34
C TYR A 110 3.44 9.42 -31.03
N ARG A 111 3.11 10.49 -30.31
CA ARG A 111 4.11 11.48 -29.87
C ARG A 111 4.32 11.30 -28.38
N PRO A 112 5.50 10.90 -27.88
CA PRO A 112 5.72 10.85 -26.45
C PRO A 112 5.55 12.25 -25.85
N VAL A 113 4.86 12.35 -24.71
CA VAL A 113 4.94 13.56 -23.90
C VAL A 113 6.25 13.46 -23.15
N ASN A 114 7.15 14.43 -23.32
CA ASN A 114 8.41 14.51 -22.58
C ASN A 114 8.13 14.89 -21.12
N GLY A 115 7.45 14.02 -20.38
CA GLY A 115 7.26 14.08 -18.94
C GLY A 115 8.16 13.05 -18.28
N VAL A 116 8.75 13.39 -17.13
CA VAL A 116 9.71 12.59 -16.33
C VAL A 116 9.10 11.28 -15.75
N ALA A 117 7.89 10.90 -16.19
CA ALA A 117 7.09 9.80 -15.69
C ALA A 117 7.25 8.39 -16.34
N PRO A 118 8.35 7.99 -17.03
CA PRO A 118 8.50 6.59 -17.48
C PRO A 118 8.46 5.56 -16.34
N ALA A 119 8.68 5.99 -15.09
CA ALA A 119 8.79 5.11 -13.92
C ALA A 119 7.44 4.59 -13.37
N VAL A 120 6.29 5.21 -13.70
CA VAL A 120 5.01 4.85 -13.04
C VAL A 120 3.84 4.62 -14.02
N ALA A 121 3.92 5.10 -15.25
CA ALA A 121 2.95 4.77 -16.30
C ALA A 121 3.69 4.33 -17.57
N SER A 122 3.62 3.04 -17.89
CA SER A 122 4.11 2.56 -19.18
C SER A 122 3.24 3.18 -20.28
N PRO A 123 3.81 3.84 -21.31
CA PRO A 123 3.03 4.39 -22.42
C PRO A 123 2.36 3.29 -23.27
N ARG A 124 2.56 2.02 -22.92
CA ARG A 124 2.02 0.83 -23.58
C ARG A 124 0.52 0.92 -23.86
N ALA A 125 -0.28 1.26 -22.85
CA ALA A 125 -1.74 1.36 -23.01
C ALA A 125 -2.12 2.45 -24.03
N GLU A 126 -1.45 3.60 -23.96
CA GLU A 126 -1.69 4.72 -24.86
C GLU A 126 -1.28 4.38 -26.31
N VAL A 127 -0.10 3.78 -26.49
CA VAL A 127 0.40 3.32 -27.79
C VAL A 127 -0.55 2.28 -28.38
N ALA A 128 -0.94 1.26 -27.60
CA ALA A 128 -1.86 0.21 -28.03
C ALA A 128 -3.20 0.78 -28.52
N ASN A 129 -3.73 1.79 -27.81
CA ASN A 129 -5.05 2.34 -28.10
C ASN A 129 -5.05 3.54 -29.07
N THR A 130 -3.90 4.07 -29.48
CA THR A 130 -3.78 5.30 -30.30
C THR A 130 -4.63 5.25 -31.58
N ILE A 131 -4.62 4.14 -32.33
CA ILE A 131 -5.45 3.99 -33.54
C ILE A 131 -6.94 4.03 -33.18
N SER A 132 -7.32 3.34 -32.11
CA SER A 132 -8.70 3.28 -31.62
C SER A 132 -9.20 4.65 -31.15
N PHE A 133 -8.33 5.45 -30.52
CA PHE A 133 -8.64 6.82 -30.11
C PHE A 133 -8.93 7.72 -31.31
N ARG A 134 -8.07 7.67 -32.34
CA ARG A 134 -8.24 8.50 -33.54
C ARG A 134 -9.51 8.17 -34.32
N ARG A 135 -9.92 6.89 -34.35
CA ARG A 135 -11.18 6.45 -34.98
C ARG A 135 -12.42 6.97 -34.24
N ARG A 136 -12.33 7.21 -32.93
CA ARG A 136 -13.43 7.67 -32.05
C ARG A 136 -13.27 9.13 -31.62
N LYS A 137 -12.42 9.89 -32.30
CA LYS A 137 -12.12 11.28 -32.01
C LYS A 137 -13.40 12.13 -31.94
N GLY A 138 -13.49 13.00 -30.93
CA GLY A 138 -14.67 13.84 -30.73
C GLY A 138 -15.86 13.13 -30.07
N THR A 139 -15.64 12.00 -29.40
CA THR A 139 -16.66 11.33 -28.57
C THR A 139 -16.28 11.40 -27.09
N VAL A 140 -17.26 11.35 -26.19
CA VAL A 140 -17.00 11.34 -24.73
C VAL A 140 -16.25 10.09 -24.29
N LEU A 141 -16.55 8.94 -24.91
CA LEU A 141 -15.94 7.65 -24.58
C LEU A 141 -14.42 7.65 -24.79
N VAL A 142 -13.93 8.34 -25.84
CA VAL A 142 -12.47 8.44 -26.04
C VAL A 142 -11.81 9.30 -24.96
N LEU A 143 -12.48 10.35 -24.47
CA LEU A 143 -11.94 11.19 -23.40
C LEU A 143 -11.84 10.40 -22.08
N GLU A 144 -12.85 9.58 -21.79
CA GLU A 144 -12.84 8.69 -20.63
C GLU A 144 -11.71 7.64 -20.71
N GLN A 145 -11.58 6.97 -21.87
CA GLN A 145 -10.52 5.97 -22.09
C GLN A 145 -9.14 6.61 -22.00
N LEU A 146 -8.93 7.75 -22.65
CA LEU A 146 -7.68 8.48 -22.63
C LEU A 146 -7.30 8.91 -21.21
N ALA A 147 -8.25 9.41 -20.42
CA ALA A 147 -8.01 9.75 -19.03
C ALA A 147 -7.52 8.55 -18.23
N ARG A 148 -8.16 7.39 -18.38
CA ARG A 148 -7.76 6.15 -17.71
C ARG A 148 -6.36 5.67 -18.15
N ASP A 149 -6.09 5.67 -19.45
CA ASP A 149 -4.85 5.13 -20.00
C ASP A 149 -3.65 6.03 -19.71
N VAL A 150 -3.84 7.35 -19.66
CA VAL A 150 -2.78 8.32 -19.33
C VAL A 150 -2.51 8.36 -17.82
N THR A 151 -3.54 8.39 -16.98
CA THR A 151 -3.34 8.57 -15.53
C THR A 151 -3.29 7.28 -14.73
N GLY A 152 -3.69 6.14 -15.32
CA GLY A 152 -3.85 4.88 -14.61
C GLY A 152 -4.93 4.90 -13.52
N TRP A 153 -5.85 5.88 -13.55
CA TRP A 153 -6.88 6.06 -12.54
C TRP A 153 -8.28 5.79 -13.09
N GLY A 154 -9.23 5.51 -12.19
CA GLY A 154 -10.64 5.47 -12.56
C GLY A 154 -11.05 6.82 -13.15
N ALA A 155 -11.79 6.81 -14.26
CA ALA A 155 -12.18 8.02 -14.96
C ALA A 155 -13.61 7.94 -15.49
N HIS A 156 -14.31 9.09 -15.46
CA HIS A 156 -15.63 9.27 -16.06
C HIS A 156 -15.72 10.62 -16.76
N ALA A 157 -16.15 10.63 -18.03
CA ALA A 157 -16.33 11.87 -18.78
C ALA A 157 -17.82 12.22 -18.91
N VAL A 158 -18.16 13.50 -18.68
CA VAL A 158 -19.55 13.99 -18.63
C VAL A 158 -19.70 15.21 -19.53
N GLU A 159 -20.66 15.16 -20.44
CA GLU A 159 -21.11 16.32 -21.21
C GLU A 159 -22.10 17.14 -20.39
N PHE A 160 -21.69 18.33 -19.93
CA PHE A 160 -22.55 19.13 -19.05
C PHE A 160 -23.76 19.73 -19.77
N PHE A 161 -23.76 19.81 -21.10
CA PHE A 161 -24.95 20.23 -21.84
C PHE A 161 -26.13 19.25 -21.67
N GLU A 162 -25.87 17.98 -21.40
CA GLU A 162 -26.92 17.00 -21.08
C GLU A 162 -27.49 17.18 -19.67
N ARG A 163 -26.80 17.95 -18.82
CA ARG A 163 -27.23 18.33 -17.46
C ARG A 163 -27.86 19.74 -17.42
N LEU A 164 -27.90 20.45 -18.55
CA LEU A 164 -28.87 21.50 -18.94
C LEU A 164 -30.31 21.30 -18.42
N ALA A 165 -30.77 22.11 -17.45
CA ALA A 165 -32.17 22.53 -17.41
C ALA A 165 -32.55 23.26 -18.70
N VAL A 166 -33.40 22.64 -19.53
CA VAL A 166 -33.87 23.21 -20.81
C VAL A 166 -35.38 23.15 -20.93
N THR A 167 -35.96 24.12 -21.64
CA THR A 167 -37.36 24.05 -22.08
C THR A 167 -37.49 23.06 -23.23
N GLN A 168 -38.55 22.24 -23.24
CA GLN A 168 -38.77 21.25 -24.30
C GLN A 168 -38.91 21.91 -25.68
N TYR A 169 -38.15 21.41 -26.65
CA TYR A 169 -38.24 21.83 -28.04
C TYR A 169 -39.16 20.87 -28.81
N ALA A 170 -40.27 21.36 -29.36
CA ALA A 170 -41.30 20.51 -29.95
C ALA A 170 -40.82 19.64 -31.14
N LYS A 171 -39.77 20.05 -31.87
CA LYS A 171 -39.20 19.21 -32.95
C LYS A 171 -38.22 18.15 -32.45
N HIS A 172 -37.75 18.26 -31.20
CA HIS A 172 -36.82 17.30 -30.58
C HIS A 172 -37.17 17.18 -29.10
N VAL A 173 -38.23 16.42 -28.83
CA VAL A 173 -38.72 16.18 -27.47
C VAL A 173 -37.75 15.25 -26.73
N ARG A 174 -37.25 15.69 -25.58
CA ARG A 174 -36.32 14.94 -24.73
C ARG A 174 -37.02 14.48 -23.46
N LEU A 175 -37.74 13.36 -23.52
CA LEU A 175 -38.57 12.87 -22.40
C LEU A 175 -37.78 12.50 -21.13
N HIS A 176 -36.48 12.23 -21.27
CA HIS A 176 -35.58 11.94 -20.16
C HIS A 176 -35.02 13.22 -19.49
N SER A 177 -35.06 14.37 -20.16
CA SER A 177 -34.57 15.66 -19.62
C SER A 177 -35.67 16.32 -18.81
N ARG A 178 -35.71 15.99 -17.51
CA ARG A 178 -36.68 16.52 -16.55
C ARG A 178 -36.05 17.69 -15.78
N TYR A 179 -36.75 18.82 -15.70
CA TYR A 179 -36.27 19.97 -14.94
C TYR A 179 -36.17 19.66 -13.44
N THR A 180 -37.20 19.05 -12.85
CA THR A 180 -37.19 18.64 -11.45
C THR A 180 -36.80 17.16 -11.30
N PRO A 181 -35.83 16.82 -10.43
CA PRO A 181 -35.50 15.43 -10.16
C PRO A 181 -36.65 14.69 -9.46
N ASP A 182 -36.83 13.41 -9.77
CA ASP A 182 -37.79 12.57 -9.06
C ASP A 182 -37.22 12.16 -7.69
N LEU A 183 -37.73 12.77 -6.62
CA LEU A 183 -37.29 12.51 -5.25
C LEU A 183 -37.61 11.09 -4.76
N ARG A 184 -38.48 10.34 -5.46
CA ARG A 184 -38.72 8.92 -5.16
C ARG A 184 -37.60 8.03 -5.71
N ASN A 185 -36.86 8.50 -6.70
CA ASN A 185 -35.66 7.82 -7.18
C ASN A 185 -34.47 8.17 -6.28
N TRP A 186 -34.07 7.21 -5.46
CA TRP A 186 -32.93 7.37 -4.54
C TRP A 186 -31.61 7.64 -5.27
N GLN A 187 -31.42 7.15 -6.49
CA GLN A 187 -30.15 7.20 -7.23
C GLN A 187 -29.77 8.65 -7.54
N VAL A 188 -30.75 9.47 -7.95
CA VAL A 188 -30.53 10.90 -8.24
C VAL A 188 -30.05 11.62 -6.99
N ARG A 189 -30.66 11.34 -5.83
CA ARG A 189 -30.23 11.93 -4.55
C ARG A 189 -28.85 11.44 -4.12
N SER A 190 -28.50 10.19 -4.39
CA SER A 190 -27.18 9.67 -4.04
C SER A 190 -26.08 10.31 -4.87
N TYR A 191 -26.27 10.51 -6.17
CA TYR A 191 -25.21 10.97 -7.07
C TYR A 191 -25.25 12.46 -7.43
N MET A 192 -26.15 13.24 -6.83
CA MET A 192 -26.20 14.69 -7.01
C MET A 192 -24.83 15.33 -6.73
N ASP A 193 -24.42 16.25 -7.61
CA ASP A 193 -23.12 16.94 -7.62
C ASP A 193 -21.88 16.06 -7.80
N THR A 194 -22.04 14.73 -7.92
CA THR A 194 -20.92 13.80 -8.20
C THR A 194 -20.64 13.66 -9.70
N ALA A 195 -19.72 12.77 -10.07
CA ALA A 195 -19.48 12.43 -11.47
C ALA A 195 -20.70 11.79 -12.14
N PHE A 196 -21.49 11.01 -11.40
CA PHE A 196 -22.66 10.29 -11.92
C PHE A 196 -23.98 11.06 -11.72
N ASP A 197 -23.89 12.37 -11.53
CA ASP A 197 -25.05 13.23 -11.39
C ASP A 197 -25.87 13.24 -12.69
N VAL A 198 -27.19 13.07 -12.56
CA VAL A 198 -28.17 13.11 -13.65
C VAL A 198 -29.22 14.21 -13.45
N ALA A 199 -29.11 15.00 -12.39
CA ALA A 199 -30.00 16.13 -12.14
C ALA A 199 -29.77 17.24 -13.17
N ALA A 200 -30.84 18.00 -13.45
CA ALA A 200 -30.77 19.18 -14.28
C ALA A 200 -30.28 20.38 -13.46
N HIS A 201 -29.36 21.15 -14.03
CA HIS A 201 -28.70 22.30 -13.42
C HIS A 201 -28.90 23.56 -14.25
N TRP A 202 -28.79 24.72 -13.60
CA TRP A 202 -28.79 26.00 -14.28
C TRP A 202 -27.49 26.19 -15.08
N ALA A 203 -27.61 26.91 -16.20
CA ALA A 203 -26.45 27.23 -17.01
C ALA A 203 -25.51 28.20 -16.25
N ASP A 204 -24.27 27.78 -16.07
CA ASP A 204 -23.16 28.56 -15.58
C ASP A 204 -22.35 29.08 -16.77
N VAL A 205 -22.35 30.40 -16.96
CA VAL A 205 -21.71 31.04 -18.13
C VAL A 205 -20.19 31.17 -18.00
N HIS A 206 -19.60 30.77 -16.87
CA HIS A 206 -18.15 30.74 -16.72
C HIS A 206 -17.49 29.64 -17.57
N ARG A 207 -16.20 29.84 -17.87
CA ARG A 207 -15.40 28.95 -18.71
C ARG A 207 -14.68 27.91 -17.87
N ILE A 208 -14.98 26.64 -18.13
CA ILE A 208 -14.37 25.51 -17.42
C ILE A 208 -12.85 25.43 -17.66
N ALA A 209 -12.36 25.94 -18.80
CA ALA A 209 -10.93 25.96 -19.13
C ALA A 209 -10.09 26.85 -18.19
N VAL A 210 -10.70 27.81 -17.49
CA VAL A 210 -10.05 28.60 -16.42
C VAL A 210 -10.46 28.12 -15.03
N GLU A 211 -10.91 26.87 -14.94
CA GLU A 211 -11.33 26.18 -13.71
C GLU A 211 -12.47 26.91 -12.98
N ARG A 212 -13.35 27.57 -13.76
CA ARG A 212 -14.54 28.25 -13.25
C ARG A 212 -15.79 27.78 -13.96
N GLY A 213 -16.80 27.48 -13.16
CA GLY A 213 -18.08 26.99 -13.64
C GLY A 213 -18.01 25.60 -14.24
N ARG A 214 -19.15 24.92 -14.16
CA ARG A 214 -19.26 23.49 -14.48
C ARG A 214 -20.31 23.27 -15.55
N TYR A 215 -21.54 23.63 -15.25
CA TYR A 215 -22.70 23.31 -16.07
C TYR A 215 -22.89 24.32 -17.21
N ASN A 216 -22.31 24.07 -18.39
CA ASN A 216 -22.50 24.91 -19.59
C ASN A 216 -22.57 24.06 -20.88
N LEU A 217 -23.10 24.63 -21.95
CA LEU A 217 -23.22 24.02 -23.28
C LEU A 217 -21.88 23.53 -23.84
N ARG A 218 -20.79 24.29 -23.60
CA ARG A 218 -19.47 23.99 -24.13
C ARG A 218 -18.62 23.11 -23.22
N ASN A 219 -19.09 22.80 -22.01
CA ASN A 219 -18.22 22.22 -20.98
C ASN A 219 -18.34 20.70 -20.95
N VAL A 220 -17.19 20.03 -20.88
CA VAL A 220 -17.03 18.61 -20.59
C VAL A 220 -16.27 18.45 -19.29
N GLY A 221 -16.79 17.65 -18.35
CA GLY A 221 -16.10 17.31 -17.12
C GLY A 221 -15.40 15.97 -17.21
N ILE A 222 -14.12 15.92 -16.88
CA ILE A 222 -13.36 14.68 -16.73
C ILE A 222 -13.17 14.44 -15.23
N PHE A 223 -13.90 13.48 -14.69
CA PHE A 223 -13.79 13.06 -13.30
C PHE A 223 -12.76 11.96 -13.14
N ILE A 224 -11.89 12.09 -12.15
CA ILE A 224 -10.77 11.19 -11.89
C ILE A 224 -10.82 10.73 -10.44
N TRP A 225 -10.78 9.41 -10.24
CA TRP A 225 -10.66 8.79 -8.92
C TRP A 225 -9.19 8.53 -8.62
N SER A 226 -8.61 9.46 -7.89
CA SER A 226 -7.19 9.40 -7.51
C SER A 226 -6.95 8.58 -6.24
N LEU A 227 -8.02 8.12 -5.56
CA LEU A 227 -7.92 7.09 -4.51
C LEU A 227 -8.08 5.71 -5.14
N ASN A 228 -7.32 4.74 -4.63
CA ASN A 228 -7.45 3.34 -4.99
C ASN A 228 -8.24 2.58 -3.93
N ALA A 229 -8.85 1.47 -4.35
CA ALA A 229 -9.47 0.51 -3.46
C ALA A 229 -8.47 -0.62 -3.17
N TYR A 230 -8.03 -0.76 -1.93
CA TYR A 230 -7.10 -1.81 -1.51
C TYR A 230 -7.85 -2.96 -0.83
N PRO A 231 -7.59 -4.22 -1.20
CA PRO A 231 -8.28 -5.35 -0.63
C PRO A 231 -7.87 -5.61 0.82
N LEU A 232 -8.76 -6.30 1.52
CA LEU A 232 -8.55 -6.98 2.79
C LEU A 232 -9.30 -8.30 2.68
N THR A 233 -8.58 -9.39 2.40
CA THR A 233 -9.18 -10.67 2.02
C THR A 233 -9.28 -11.62 3.22
N LYS A 234 -10.51 -12.10 3.48
CA LYS A 234 -10.85 -13.09 4.54
C LYS A 234 -10.27 -12.75 5.92
N ILE A 235 -10.18 -11.46 6.25
CA ILE A 235 -9.68 -11.02 7.55
C ILE A 235 -10.73 -11.24 8.65
N PRO A 236 -10.34 -11.58 9.89
CA PRO A 236 -11.26 -11.61 11.03
C PRO A 236 -11.90 -10.24 11.27
N ALA A 237 -13.21 -10.19 11.50
CA ALA A 237 -13.89 -8.97 11.88
C ALA A 237 -13.64 -8.65 13.37
N THR A 238 -13.40 -7.38 13.70
CA THR A 238 -13.08 -6.97 15.08
C THR A 238 -14.33 -6.87 15.93
N ALA A 239 -14.47 -7.74 16.93
CA ALA A 239 -15.57 -7.71 17.89
C ALA A 239 -15.54 -6.42 18.74
N VAL A 240 -16.71 -5.80 18.93
CA VAL A 240 -16.86 -4.58 19.75
C VAL A 240 -16.86 -4.90 21.24
N ASP A 241 -17.44 -6.03 21.61
CA ASP A 241 -17.56 -6.52 22.97
C ASP A 241 -17.48 -8.06 23.01
N ALA A 242 -17.41 -8.60 24.23
CA ALA A 242 -17.48 -10.04 24.48
C ALA A 242 -18.91 -10.61 24.29
N GLY A 243 -19.88 -9.81 23.83
CA GLY A 243 -21.22 -10.26 23.50
C GLY A 243 -21.30 -10.94 22.14
N GLY A 244 -20.25 -10.83 21.30
CA GLY A 244 -20.12 -11.58 20.04
C GLY A 244 -21.20 -11.24 19.00
N ARG A 245 -21.85 -10.07 19.13
CA ARG A 245 -22.95 -9.64 18.25
C ARG A 245 -22.58 -8.48 17.34
N PHE A 246 -21.74 -7.57 17.83
CA PHE A 246 -21.35 -6.36 17.11
C PHE A 246 -19.88 -6.44 16.69
N PHE A 247 -19.61 -6.14 15.42
CA PHE A 247 -18.29 -6.23 14.84
C PHE A 247 -18.02 -5.04 13.92
N ARG A 248 -16.74 -4.68 13.78
CA ARG A 248 -16.28 -3.72 12.78
C ARG A 248 -15.42 -4.41 11.74
N PHE A 249 -15.46 -3.88 10.52
CA PHE A 249 -14.62 -4.37 9.43
C PHE A 249 -13.14 -4.02 9.66
N SER A 250 -12.85 -2.82 10.16
CA SER A 250 -11.47 -2.39 10.41
C SER A 250 -10.81 -3.22 11.52
N PRO A 251 -9.62 -3.80 11.27
CA PRO A 251 -8.82 -4.49 12.30
C PRO A 251 -8.55 -3.60 13.52
N LEU A 252 -8.46 -2.28 13.31
CA LEU A 252 -8.20 -1.29 14.36
C LEU A 252 -9.42 -0.99 15.24
N GLY A 253 -10.58 -1.62 14.99
CA GLY A 253 -11.79 -1.41 15.77
C GLY A 253 -12.42 -0.02 15.61
N ALA A 254 -12.02 0.73 14.57
CA ALA A 254 -12.57 2.04 14.21
C ALA A 254 -13.62 1.93 13.10
N ASP A 255 -14.59 2.84 13.11
CA ASP A 255 -15.51 3.01 11.97
C ASP A 255 -14.73 3.49 10.73
N SER A 256 -14.97 2.86 9.58
CA SER A 256 -14.29 3.18 8.32
C SER A 256 -15.17 2.83 7.12
N PRO A 257 -15.29 3.72 6.11
CA PRO A 257 -16.11 3.44 4.93
C PRO A 257 -15.47 2.38 4.05
N LEU A 258 -16.29 1.46 3.56
CA LEU A 258 -15.90 0.45 2.57
C LEU A 258 -15.87 1.05 1.17
N PHE A 259 -15.04 0.48 0.30
CA PHE A 259 -14.90 0.89 -1.10
C PHE A 259 -15.38 -0.21 -2.06
N ASN A 260 -15.79 0.21 -3.25
CA ASN A 260 -16.11 -0.66 -4.37
C ASN A 260 -14.82 -1.24 -4.98
N ASN A 261 -14.80 -2.54 -5.26
CA ASN A 261 -13.83 -3.16 -6.15
C ASN A 261 -14.23 -2.84 -7.60
N PRO A 262 -13.48 -2.01 -8.33
CA PRO A 262 -13.87 -1.58 -9.66
C PRO A 262 -13.95 -2.75 -10.64
N VAL A 263 -15.11 -2.96 -11.25
CA VAL A 263 -15.25 -3.93 -12.34
C VAL A 263 -14.69 -3.31 -13.61
N SER A 264 -13.67 -3.94 -14.19
CA SER A 264 -13.07 -3.49 -15.44
C SER A 264 -14.10 -3.46 -16.57
N GLN A 265 -14.05 -2.41 -17.41
CA GLN A 265 -14.83 -2.33 -18.64
C GLN A 265 -14.19 -3.10 -19.81
N GLY A 266 -13.06 -3.79 -19.57
CA GLY A 266 -12.25 -4.42 -20.60
C GLY A 266 -11.31 -3.44 -21.30
N SER A 267 -10.61 -3.92 -22.33
CA SER A 267 -9.72 -3.12 -23.18
C SER A 267 -10.49 -2.17 -24.11
N ASP A 268 -11.64 -2.63 -24.62
CA ASP A 268 -12.50 -1.85 -25.52
C ASP A 268 -13.62 -1.16 -24.74
N ILE A 269 -13.46 0.14 -24.48
CA ILE A 269 -14.53 0.95 -23.89
C ILE A 269 -15.62 1.20 -24.93
N THR A 270 -16.72 0.45 -24.80
CA THR A 270 -17.92 0.54 -25.66
C THR A 270 -19.08 1.27 -25.00
N ALA A 271 -19.00 1.51 -23.68
CA ALA A 271 -20.01 2.20 -22.90
C ALA A 271 -19.36 3.12 -21.87
N ALA A 272 -20.07 4.18 -21.46
CA ALA A 272 -19.60 5.08 -20.42
C ALA A 272 -19.48 4.34 -19.07
N SER A 273 -18.49 4.72 -18.26
CA SER A 273 -18.32 4.17 -16.93
C SER A 273 -19.56 4.39 -16.06
N GLN A 274 -19.82 3.38 -15.23
CA GLN A 274 -20.85 3.38 -14.20
C GLN A 274 -20.18 3.39 -12.82
N PRO A 275 -20.93 3.65 -11.73
CA PRO A 275 -20.38 3.64 -10.38
C PRO A 275 -19.60 2.36 -10.01
N VAL A 276 -19.96 1.22 -10.60
CA VAL A 276 -19.28 -0.06 -10.35
C VAL A 276 -17.89 -0.14 -10.99
N ASN A 277 -17.59 0.70 -11.97
CA ASN A 277 -16.33 0.69 -12.72
C ASN A 277 -15.24 1.56 -12.10
N VAL A 278 -15.51 2.20 -10.96
CA VAL A 278 -14.58 3.15 -10.32
C VAL A 278 -14.42 2.86 -8.82
N PRO A 279 -13.26 3.17 -8.21
CA PRO A 279 -12.99 2.92 -6.79
C PRO A 279 -13.62 4.02 -5.92
N ASP A 280 -14.94 4.04 -5.85
CA ASP A 280 -15.71 4.95 -4.98
C ASP A 280 -16.19 4.23 -3.71
N ARG A 281 -16.65 4.99 -2.72
CA ARG A 281 -17.23 4.48 -1.48
C ARG A 281 -18.46 3.61 -1.78
N LEU A 282 -18.53 2.45 -1.13
CA LEU A 282 -19.66 1.54 -1.23
C LEU A 282 -20.84 2.09 -0.41
N ARG A 283 -21.82 2.67 -1.10
CA ARG A 283 -22.98 3.33 -0.47
C ARG A 283 -24.02 2.33 0.00
N ARG A 284 -24.70 2.63 1.11
CA ARG A 284 -25.76 1.78 1.70
C ARG A 284 -26.85 1.43 0.70
N ARG A 285 -27.39 2.42 -0.02
CA ARG A 285 -28.48 2.22 -0.98
C ARG A 285 -28.05 1.40 -2.20
N VAL A 286 -26.80 1.54 -2.64
CA VAL A 286 -26.23 0.77 -3.76
C VAL A 286 -26.15 -0.70 -3.37
N LEU A 287 -25.50 -1.02 -2.26
CA LEU A 287 -25.39 -2.39 -1.76
C LEU A 287 -26.77 -2.99 -1.43
N CYS A 288 -27.69 -2.20 -0.87
CA CYS A 288 -29.04 -2.65 -0.58
C CYS A 288 -29.79 -3.07 -1.85
N ARG A 289 -29.66 -2.29 -2.92
CA ARG A 289 -30.28 -2.60 -4.21
C ARG A 289 -29.63 -3.82 -4.86
N ASP A 290 -28.31 -3.96 -4.74
CA ASP A 290 -27.56 -5.11 -5.23
C ASP A 290 -28.02 -6.39 -4.53
N LEU A 291 -28.03 -6.44 -3.19
CA LEU A 291 -28.48 -7.63 -2.45
C LEU A 291 -29.92 -8.06 -2.75
N GLN A 292 -30.79 -7.15 -3.18
CA GLN A 292 -32.16 -7.48 -3.61
C GLN A 292 -32.23 -8.24 -4.93
N THR A 293 -31.18 -8.18 -5.77
CA THR A 293 -31.13 -9.00 -7.00
C THR A 293 -30.89 -10.47 -6.67
N GLY A 294 -30.14 -10.75 -5.60
CA GLY A 294 -29.83 -12.08 -5.14
C GLY A 294 -28.77 -12.77 -6.00
N VAL A 295 -29.18 -13.72 -6.86
CA VAL A 295 -28.25 -14.35 -7.81
C VAL A 295 -27.90 -13.35 -8.91
N GLY A 296 -26.62 -12.99 -9.02
CA GLY A 296 -26.14 -11.96 -9.95
C GLY A 296 -25.82 -10.60 -9.29
N THR A 297 -25.63 -10.57 -7.97
CA THR A 297 -25.03 -9.42 -7.27
C THR A 297 -23.67 -9.08 -7.86
N VAL A 298 -23.42 -7.77 -8.04
CA VAL A 298 -22.16 -7.26 -8.60
C VAL A 298 -21.23 -6.77 -7.49
N TYR A 299 -21.78 -6.24 -6.39
CA TYR A 299 -20.97 -5.73 -5.28
C TYR A 299 -20.76 -6.78 -4.18
N TYR A 300 -21.74 -7.66 -3.94
CA TYR A 300 -21.61 -8.71 -2.94
C TYR A 300 -21.21 -10.06 -3.54
N GLY A 301 -20.30 -10.79 -2.88
CA GLY A 301 -19.86 -12.13 -3.26
C GLY A 301 -18.35 -12.32 -3.17
N GLU A 302 -17.89 -13.57 -3.22
CA GLU A 302 -16.45 -13.87 -3.24
C GLU A 302 -15.79 -13.25 -4.49
N GLY A 303 -14.71 -12.49 -4.30
CA GLY A 303 -14.05 -11.71 -5.36
C GLY A 303 -14.69 -10.36 -5.69
N ASN A 304 -15.90 -10.08 -5.22
CA ASN A 304 -16.58 -8.79 -5.41
C ASN A 304 -16.15 -7.77 -4.33
N SER A 305 -16.87 -6.65 -4.22
CA SER A 305 -16.53 -5.56 -3.27
C SER A 305 -16.66 -5.94 -1.80
N LEU A 306 -17.58 -6.85 -1.48
CA LEU A 306 -17.85 -7.29 -0.11
C LEU A 306 -18.25 -8.77 -0.07
N ALA A 307 -17.64 -9.54 0.83
CA ALA A 307 -18.06 -10.88 1.18
C ALA A 307 -17.99 -11.09 2.69
N LEU A 308 -18.99 -11.75 3.27
CA LEU A 308 -19.02 -12.11 4.69
C LEU A 308 -19.02 -13.63 4.85
N TYR A 309 -18.17 -14.12 5.74
CA TYR A 309 -18.04 -15.53 6.05
C TYR A 309 -18.35 -15.75 7.52
N LEU A 310 -19.35 -16.57 7.82
CA LEU A 310 -19.69 -17.00 9.18
C LEU A 310 -19.30 -18.46 9.33
N ASN A 311 -18.45 -18.79 10.31
CA ASN A 311 -17.87 -20.12 10.49
C ASN A 311 -17.29 -20.69 9.18
N HIS A 312 -16.45 -19.88 8.51
CA HIS A 312 -15.83 -20.18 7.21
C HIS A 312 -16.80 -20.41 6.04
N THR A 313 -18.11 -20.21 6.23
CA THR A 313 -19.12 -20.36 5.19
C THR A 313 -19.55 -18.99 4.69
N LEU A 314 -19.48 -18.78 3.37
CA LEU A 314 -19.95 -17.55 2.74
C LEU A 314 -21.46 -17.36 3.01
N LEU A 315 -21.84 -16.22 3.59
CA LEU A 315 -23.24 -15.87 3.76
C LEU A 315 -23.88 -15.56 2.41
N ASN A 316 -25.08 -16.09 2.19
CA ASN A 316 -25.85 -15.83 0.99
C ASN A 316 -26.36 -14.37 0.99
N PRO A 317 -26.46 -13.67 -0.17
CA PRO A 317 -27.09 -12.36 -0.26
C PRO A 317 -28.43 -12.23 0.48
N TYR A 318 -29.29 -13.25 0.42
CA TYR A 318 -30.60 -13.26 1.08
C TYR A 318 -30.53 -13.33 2.63
N GLN A 319 -29.37 -13.67 3.19
CA GLN A 319 -29.13 -13.71 4.63
C GLN A 319 -28.59 -12.38 5.17
N ILE A 320 -28.36 -11.39 4.32
CA ILE A 320 -27.77 -10.10 4.68
C ILE A 320 -28.74 -8.97 4.41
N ARG A 321 -28.80 -8.01 5.34
CA ARG A 321 -29.53 -6.77 5.17
C ARG A 321 -28.60 -5.58 5.30
N VAL A 322 -28.73 -4.60 4.42
CA VAL A 322 -28.07 -3.31 4.64
C VAL A 322 -28.90 -2.46 5.60
N CYS A 323 -28.29 -1.98 6.66
CA CYS A 323 -28.90 -1.10 7.65
C CYS A 323 -28.04 0.15 7.87
N ASN A 324 -28.67 1.24 8.32
CA ASN A 324 -27.92 2.31 8.95
C ASN A 324 -27.71 1.96 10.43
N LEU A 325 -26.50 1.54 10.78
CA LEU A 325 -26.16 1.10 12.13
C LEU A 325 -25.70 2.26 13.05
N SER A 326 -25.86 3.52 12.61
CA SER A 326 -25.61 4.71 13.43
C SER A 326 -26.70 4.92 14.48
N GLY A 327 -26.32 4.97 15.75
CA GLY A 327 -27.13 5.46 16.87
C GLY A 327 -26.58 6.76 17.47
N ASN A 328 -27.25 7.29 18.50
CA ASN A 328 -26.80 8.49 19.20
C ASN A 328 -25.43 8.28 19.86
N ASP A 329 -24.56 9.29 19.82
CA ASP A 329 -23.22 9.26 20.43
C ASP A 329 -22.36 8.04 20.05
N GLY A 330 -22.54 7.52 18.84
CA GLY A 330 -21.80 6.38 18.32
C GLY A 330 -22.37 5.00 18.68
N ASN A 331 -23.49 4.95 19.42
CA ASN A 331 -24.20 3.71 19.75
C ASN A 331 -24.66 2.95 18.50
N TRP A 332 -25.07 1.70 18.70
CA TRP A 332 -25.61 0.84 17.64
C TRP A 332 -27.14 0.96 17.58
N ALA A 333 -27.68 1.21 16.40
CA ALA A 333 -29.12 1.30 16.15
C ALA A 333 -29.54 0.46 14.94
N ASN A 334 -30.85 0.26 14.73
CA ASN A 334 -31.41 -0.50 13.61
C ASN A 334 -30.80 -1.91 13.45
N VAL A 335 -30.44 -2.51 14.59
CA VAL A 335 -29.85 -3.85 14.70
C VAL A 335 -30.93 -4.92 14.41
N PRO A 336 -30.57 -6.09 13.87
CA PRO A 336 -31.54 -7.12 13.55
C PRO A 336 -32.21 -7.64 14.84
N PRO A 337 -33.56 -7.64 14.96
CA PRO A 337 -34.24 -8.28 16.08
C PRO A 337 -34.04 -9.80 16.05
N ALA A 338 -34.30 -10.50 17.17
CA ALA A 338 -34.12 -11.95 17.26
C ALA A 338 -34.95 -12.72 16.21
N GLU A 339 -36.12 -12.21 15.83
CA GLU A 339 -37.00 -12.79 14.81
C GLU A 339 -36.62 -12.41 13.37
N SER A 340 -35.50 -11.71 13.16
CA SER A 340 -35.06 -11.30 11.83
C SER A 340 -34.80 -12.52 10.94
N PRO A 341 -35.26 -12.50 9.67
CA PRO A 341 -34.91 -13.54 8.70
C PRO A 341 -33.46 -13.42 8.22
N TYR A 342 -32.81 -12.27 8.45
CA TYR A 342 -31.42 -12.02 8.08
C TYR A 342 -30.48 -12.43 9.21
N ALA A 343 -29.39 -13.11 8.87
CA ALA A 343 -28.34 -13.51 9.79
C ALA A 343 -27.44 -12.32 10.21
N ALA A 344 -27.24 -11.36 9.30
CA ALA A 344 -26.40 -10.19 9.55
C ALA A 344 -26.99 -8.90 8.95
N CYS A 345 -26.81 -7.79 9.66
CA CYS A 345 -26.99 -6.45 9.14
C CYS A 345 -25.62 -5.78 8.92
N VAL A 346 -25.43 -5.15 7.78
CA VAL A 346 -24.18 -4.47 7.41
C VAL A 346 -24.41 -2.99 7.13
N ASP A 347 -23.42 -2.18 7.51
CA ASP A 347 -23.36 -0.77 7.17
C ASP A 347 -22.02 -0.47 6.47
N PRO A 348 -21.99 -0.39 5.12
CA PRO A 348 -20.74 -0.17 4.39
C PRO A 348 -20.20 1.26 4.52
N GLU A 349 -21.01 2.24 4.94
CA GLU A 349 -20.55 3.62 5.08
C GLU A 349 -19.86 3.86 6.43
N LEU A 350 -20.17 3.06 7.45
CA LEU A 350 -19.51 3.09 8.76
C LEU A 350 -18.53 1.93 8.99
N GLY A 351 -18.57 0.89 8.17
CA GLY A 351 -17.77 -0.31 8.41
C GLY A 351 -18.24 -1.09 9.64
N ARG A 352 -19.56 -1.23 9.83
CA ARG A 352 -20.18 -1.92 10.96
C ARG A 352 -20.96 -3.17 10.54
N ILE A 353 -20.94 -4.20 11.38
CA ILE A 353 -21.66 -5.46 11.23
C ILE A 353 -22.40 -5.77 12.54
N ALA A 354 -23.69 -6.08 12.44
CA ALA A 354 -24.49 -6.56 13.57
C ALA A 354 -25.10 -7.92 13.22
N LEU A 355 -24.76 -8.96 13.97
CA LEU A 355 -25.37 -10.28 13.81
C LEU A 355 -26.73 -10.35 14.50
N ARG A 356 -27.62 -11.18 13.96
CA ARG A 356 -28.87 -11.53 14.63
C ARG A 356 -28.59 -12.30 15.92
N ASP A 357 -27.86 -13.40 15.76
CA ASP A 357 -27.48 -14.28 16.84
C ASP A 357 -26.02 -14.00 17.22
N ALA A 358 -25.76 -13.88 18.52
CA ALA A 358 -24.40 -13.77 19.02
C ALA A 358 -23.63 -15.05 18.70
N VAL A 359 -22.38 -14.93 18.28
CA VAL A 359 -21.59 -16.13 18.02
C VAL A 359 -21.15 -16.79 19.33
N GLN A 360 -21.15 -18.13 19.36
CA GLN A 360 -20.89 -18.94 20.56
C GLN A 360 -19.76 -19.95 20.33
N PRO A 361 -18.77 -20.07 21.26
CA PRO A 361 -18.54 -19.17 22.39
C PRO A 361 -18.20 -17.76 21.88
N PRO A 362 -18.57 -16.68 22.59
CA PRO A 362 -18.27 -15.34 22.12
C PRO A 362 -16.76 -15.15 22.00
N PRO A 363 -16.27 -14.50 20.93
CA PRO A 363 -14.87 -14.14 20.86
C PRO A 363 -14.54 -13.18 22.00
N ALA A 364 -13.43 -13.39 22.70
CA ALA A 364 -12.91 -12.37 23.59
C ALA A 364 -12.63 -11.10 22.76
N ALA A 365 -12.77 -9.90 23.35
CA ALA A 365 -12.46 -8.66 22.64
C ALA A 365 -11.01 -8.70 22.13
N GLY A 366 -10.82 -8.57 20.82
CA GLY A 366 -9.52 -8.73 20.15
C GLY A 366 -9.11 -10.18 19.81
N SER A 367 -9.88 -11.20 20.17
CA SER A 367 -9.55 -12.62 19.88
C SER A 367 -9.52 -12.91 18.38
N ALA A 368 -8.54 -13.73 17.97
CA ALA A 368 -8.35 -14.19 16.60
C ALA A 368 -9.24 -15.37 16.17
N THR A 369 -10.09 -15.92 17.07
CA THR A 369 -10.93 -17.10 16.72
C THR A 369 -11.93 -16.73 15.62
N PRO A 370 -11.77 -17.21 14.37
CA PRO A 370 -12.44 -16.63 13.21
C PRO A 370 -13.86 -17.17 13.06
N GLN A 371 -14.75 -16.70 13.91
CA GLN A 371 -16.18 -16.97 13.80
C GLN A 371 -16.85 -16.11 12.71
N LEU A 372 -16.37 -14.87 12.53
CA LEU A 372 -16.80 -13.96 11.47
C LEU A 372 -15.57 -13.40 10.73
N GLN A 373 -15.51 -13.63 9.42
CA GLN A 373 -14.48 -13.07 8.54
C GLN A 373 -15.13 -12.23 7.44
N ALA A 374 -14.40 -11.28 6.91
CA ALA A 374 -14.85 -10.42 5.83
C ALA A 374 -13.77 -10.28 4.75
N SER A 375 -14.21 -10.22 3.49
CA SER A 375 -13.41 -9.67 2.40
C SER A 375 -14.01 -8.35 1.95
N PHE A 376 -13.23 -7.28 1.93
CA PHE A 376 -13.70 -5.94 1.57
C PHE A 376 -12.55 -5.05 1.12
N TYR A 377 -12.87 -3.83 0.67
CA TYR A 377 -11.88 -2.86 0.23
C TYR A 377 -11.94 -1.58 1.06
N TYR A 378 -10.78 -0.97 1.31
CA TYR A 378 -10.66 0.36 1.90
C TYR A 378 -10.01 1.32 0.91
N GLY A 379 -10.34 2.61 1.02
CA GLY A 379 -9.76 3.64 0.17
C GLY A 379 -8.43 4.12 0.70
N PHE A 380 -7.41 4.21 -0.16
CA PHE A 380 -6.14 4.85 0.17
C PHE A 380 -5.43 5.35 -1.08
N ASN A 381 -4.43 6.22 -0.93
CA ASN A 381 -3.85 6.94 -2.07
C ASN A 381 -2.87 6.09 -2.89
N ALA A 382 -2.04 5.28 -2.25
CA ALA A 382 -0.99 4.51 -2.91
C ALA A 382 -0.56 3.28 -2.08
N ALA A 383 0.25 2.41 -2.69
CA ALA A 383 0.82 1.23 -2.03
C ALA A 383 1.89 1.65 -1.00
N MET A 384 1.42 2.06 0.18
CA MET A 384 2.20 2.50 1.33
C MET A 384 1.62 1.92 2.62
N GLY A 385 2.48 1.63 3.59
CA GLY A 385 2.13 1.03 4.87
C GLY A 385 1.88 -0.47 4.77
N ALA A 386 1.24 -1.04 5.78
CA ALA A 386 0.85 -2.43 5.76
C ALA A 386 -0.46 -2.57 5.00
N GLY A 387 -0.47 -2.56 3.66
CA GLY A 387 -1.66 -2.86 2.84
C GLY A 387 -1.66 -4.29 2.29
N GLU A 388 -2.64 -4.67 1.48
CA GLU A 388 -2.67 -5.96 0.75
C GLU A 388 -2.36 -5.67 -0.73
N TYR A 389 -1.08 -5.71 -1.08
CA TYR A 389 -0.57 -5.41 -2.42
C TYR A 389 0.83 -6.04 -2.62
N PRO A 390 1.29 -6.19 -3.88
CA PRO A 390 2.62 -6.72 -4.19
C PRO A 390 3.74 -5.86 -3.61
N ARG A 391 4.73 -6.51 -2.97
CA ARG A 391 5.93 -5.91 -2.38
C ARG A 391 7.15 -6.84 -2.39
N SER A 392 7.09 -7.97 -3.10
CA SER A 392 8.17 -8.97 -3.13
C SER A 392 9.54 -8.38 -3.52
N ASP A 393 9.57 -7.33 -4.35
CA ASP A 393 10.78 -6.58 -4.70
C ASP A 393 11.52 -5.94 -3.49
N SER A 394 10.83 -5.79 -2.35
CA SER A 394 11.40 -5.20 -1.13
C SER A 394 11.96 -6.23 -0.15
N PHE A 395 11.84 -7.53 -0.43
CA PHE A 395 12.28 -8.59 0.47
C PHE A 395 13.81 -8.73 0.47
N THR A 396 14.39 -8.77 1.67
CA THR A 396 15.86 -8.82 1.84
C THR A 396 16.43 -10.24 1.87
N VAL A 397 15.56 -11.22 2.12
CA VAL A 397 15.86 -12.66 2.11
C VAL A 397 15.08 -13.34 0.99
N GLY A 398 15.76 -13.63 -0.13
CA GLY A 398 15.15 -14.29 -1.30
C GLY A 398 15.26 -15.81 -1.31
N THR A 399 16.19 -16.40 -0.55
CA THR A 399 16.42 -17.85 -0.54
C THR A 399 15.34 -18.54 0.29
N GLU A 400 14.48 -19.36 -0.34
CA GLU A 400 13.35 -20.04 0.33
C GLU A 400 13.74 -20.86 1.55
N ALA A 401 14.91 -21.52 1.53
CA ALA A 401 15.40 -22.32 2.66
C ALA A 401 15.67 -21.50 3.93
N LEU A 402 15.78 -20.17 3.80
CA LEU A 402 16.01 -19.22 4.89
C LEU A 402 14.74 -18.44 5.27
N VAL A 403 13.58 -18.84 4.74
CA VAL A 403 12.27 -18.25 5.04
C VAL A 403 11.47 -19.22 5.91
N PHE A 404 11.23 -18.81 7.15
CA PHE A 404 10.47 -19.55 8.16
C PHE A 404 9.03 -19.04 8.19
N GLN A 405 8.10 -19.81 7.64
CA GLN A 405 6.68 -19.46 7.56
C GLN A 405 5.99 -19.52 8.92
N PHE A 406 5.20 -18.51 9.25
CA PHE A 406 4.35 -18.45 10.43
C PHE A 406 2.88 -18.28 10.02
N PRO A 407 1.94 -19.08 10.58
CA PRO A 407 2.16 -20.28 11.39
C PRO A 407 2.91 -21.38 10.62
N ASP A 408 3.69 -22.23 11.32
CA ASP A 408 4.34 -23.38 10.67
C ASP A 408 3.31 -24.44 10.31
N ARG A 409 3.15 -24.71 9.02
CA ARG A 409 2.17 -25.66 8.48
C ARG A 409 2.74 -27.08 8.32
N SER A 410 3.95 -27.33 8.78
CA SER A 410 4.53 -28.67 8.78
C SER A 410 3.76 -29.62 9.71
N GLY A 411 3.82 -30.93 9.43
CA GLY A 411 3.09 -31.94 10.23
C GLY A 411 3.50 -31.98 11.71
N ALA A 412 4.68 -31.45 12.05
CA ALA A 412 5.14 -31.20 13.41
C ALA A 412 5.71 -29.76 13.47
N PRO A 413 4.93 -28.76 13.90
CA PRO A 413 5.33 -27.36 13.90
C PRO A 413 6.63 -27.15 14.68
N ARG A 414 7.61 -26.49 14.07
CA ARG A 414 8.90 -26.14 14.70
C ARG A 414 8.76 -25.13 15.83
N TYR A 415 7.72 -24.31 15.78
CA TYR A 415 7.43 -23.23 16.72
C TYR A 415 5.91 -23.06 16.87
N GLN A 416 5.46 -22.64 18.05
CA GLN A 416 4.02 -22.53 18.38
C GLN A 416 3.50 -21.10 18.31
N ASN A 417 4.37 -20.12 18.53
CA ASN A 417 4.03 -18.70 18.53
C ASN A 417 5.10 -17.90 17.79
N LEU A 418 4.86 -16.59 17.61
CA LEU A 418 5.74 -15.72 16.83
C LEU A 418 7.11 -15.51 17.51
N GLN A 419 7.18 -15.52 18.84
CA GLN A 419 8.44 -15.43 19.58
C GLN A 419 9.31 -16.66 19.30
N ASP A 420 8.75 -17.87 19.42
CA ASP A 420 9.45 -19.12 19.12
C ASP A 420 9.97 -19.14 17.67
N ALA A 421 9.21 -18.58 16.72
CA ALA A 421 9.61 -18.51 15.31
C ALA A 421 10.83 -17.62 15.10
N LEU A 422 10.89 -16.48 15.79
CA LEU A 422 12.04 -15.56 15.77
C LEU A 422 13.26 -16.16 16.48
N ASP A 423 13.05 -16.81 17.61
CA ASP A 423 14.14 -17.50 18.34
C ASP A 423 14.71 -18.64 17.52
N PHE A 424 13.86 -19.40 16.82
CA PHE A 424 14.28 -20.44 15.87
C PHE A 424 15.06 -19.85 14.70
N ALA A 425 14.57 -18.76 14.10
CA ALA A 425 15.25 -18.08 13.01
C ALA A 425 16.64 -17.58 13.46
N ALA A 426 16.72 -16.93 14.62
CA ALA A 426 17.98 -16.46 15.19
C ALA A 426 18.95 -17.62 15.48
N GLY A 427 18.46 -18.73 16.04
CA GLY A 427 19.26 -19.93 16.34
C GLY A 427 19.73 -20.69 15.11
N SER A 428 19.07 -20.53 13.96
CA SER A 428 19.46 -21.16 12.70
C SER A 428 20.64 -20.46 11.98
N LEU A 429 20.96 -19.23 12.40
CA LEU A 429 21.99 -18.42 11.76
C LEU A 429 23.38 -18.85 12.23
N THR A 430 24.28 -19.11 11.28
CA THR A 430 25.71 -19.35 11.54
C THR A 430 26.53 -18.23 10.87
N GLY A 431 27.19 -17.39 11.67
CA GLY A 431 27.96 -16.24 11.16
C GLY A 431 27.09 -15.20 10.44
N ASN A 432 27.57 -14.70 9.29
CA ASN A 432 26.96 -13.58 8.53
C ASN A 432 25.69 -13.96 7.74
N GLY A 433 24.84 -14.83 8.30
CA GLY A 433 23.64 -15.35 7.64
C GLY A 433 22.48 -14.36 7.59
N ARG A 434 21.46 -14.68 6.78
CA ARG A 434 20.18 -13.97 6.77
C ARG A 434 19.04 -14.96 6.95
N ALA A 435 18.01 -14.58 7.69
CA ALA A 435 16.80 -15.37 7.88
C ALA A 435 15.57 -14.46 7.87
N ALA A 436 14.45 -14.97 7.35
CA ALA A 436 13.17 -14.29 7.43
C ALA A 436 12.16 -15.12 8.20
N VAL A 437 11.35 -14.49 9.04
CA VAL A 437 10.10 -15.03 9.57
C VAL A 437 8.97 -14.40 8.77
N GLU A 438 8.21 -15.21 8.05
CA GLU A 438 7.18 -14.73 7.11
C GLU A 438 5.78 -15.10 7.60
N ILE A 439 4.95 -14.11 7.91
CA ILE A 439 3.55 -14.32 8.27
C ILE A 439 2.74 -14.54 6.98
N THR A 440 2.19 -15.75 6.85
CA THR A 440 1.62 -16.27 5.59
C THR A 440 0.18 -15.85 5.30
N ASP A 441 -0.44 -15.04 6.16
CA ASP A 441 -1.82 -14.59 6.01
C ASP A 441 -2.03 -13.14 6.50
N SER A 442 -3.24 -12.60 6.26
CA SER A 442 -3.69 -11.28 6.72
C SER A 442 -4.40 -11.33 8.08
N GLY A 443 -4.04 -12.28 8.94
CA GLY A 443 -4.67 -12.50 10.24
C GLY A 443 -4.41 -11.37 11.25
N ILE A 444 -5.15 -11.43 12.37
CA ILE A 444 -4.94 -10.57 13.54
C ILE A 444 -4.26 -11.41 14.62
N TYR A 445 -3.07 -11.00 15.05
CA TYR A 445 -2.23 -11.71 16.00
C TYR A 445 -2.15 -10.91 17.30
N LEU A 446 -2.75 -11.46 18.35
CA LEU A 446 -2.60 -10.92 19.71
C LEU A 446 -1.27 -11.38 20.30
N LEU A 447 -0.37 -10.44 20.57
CA LEU A 447 0.92 -10.69 21.21
C LEU A 447 0.82 -10.26 22.67
N ALA A 448 0.63 -11.24 23.54
CA ALA A 448 0.48 -11.06 24.98
C ALA A 448 1.83 -11.22 25.71
N GLY A 449 2.09 -10.39 26.72
CA GLY A 449 3.33 -10.39 27.50
C GLY A 449 3.96 -9.00 27.60
N ALA A 450 4.95 -8.88 28.49
CA ALA A 450 5.80 -7.70 28.64
C ALA A 450 7.27 -8.15 28.78
N PRO A 451 8.14 -7.93 27.77
CA PRO A 451 7.83 -7.39 26.44
C PRO A 451 6.89 -8.31 25.63
N ALA A 452 6.23 -7.76 24.60
CA ALA A 452 5.32 -8.54 23.76
C ALA A 452 6.07 -9.41 22.74
N LEU A 453 7.22 -8.93 22.27
CA LEU A 453 8.11 -9.66 21.37
C LEU A 453 9.55 -9.22 21.64
N THR A 454 10.49 -10.15 21.70
CA THR A 454 11.93 -9.85 21.81
C THR A 454 12.64 -10.42 20.59
N VAL A 455 13.34 -9.56 19.85
CA VAL A 455 14.14 -9.95 18.70
C VAL A 455 15.61 -9.85 19.07
N THR A 456 16.30 -10.99 19.06
CA THR A 456 17.75 -11.04 19.27
C THR A 456 18.43 -11.33 17.94
N VAL A 457 19.27 -10.41 17.47
CA VAL A 457 19.99 -10.55 16.19
C VAL A 457 21.48 -10.85 16.43
N PRO A 458 21.98 -12.02 16.01
CA PRO A 458 23.40 -12.36 16.14
C PRO A 458 24.33 -11.40 15.38
N ALA A 459 25.61 -11.41 15.75
CA ALA A 459 26.63 -10.56 15.12
C ALA A 459 26.71 -10.79 13.62
N ALA A 460 26.79 -9.69 12.87
CA ALA A 460 26.87 -9.66 11.41
C ALA A 460 25.71 -10.39 10.66
N ALA A 461 24.61 -10.70 11.35
CA ALA A 461 23.47 -11.40 10.78
C ALA A 461 22.30 -10.45 10.46
N THR A 462 21.40 -10.91 9.59
CA THR A 462 20.15 -10.19 9.26
C THR A 462 18.93 -11.03 9.60
N ILE A 463 18.01 -10.46 10.39
CA ILE A 463 16.68 -11.05 10.61
C ILE A 463 15.63 -10.14 10.00
N GLU A 464 14.75 -10.70 9.18
CA GLU A 464 13.61 -10.01 8.59
C GLU A 464 12.31 -10.60 9.15
N LEU A 465 11.48 -9.81 9.84
CA LEU A 465 10.11 -10.19 10.15
C LEU A 465 9.19 -9.53 9.12
N ARG A 466 8.54 -10.34 8.29
CA ARG A 466 7.76 -9.85 7.15
C ARG A 466 6.37 -10.47 7.03
N ALA A 467 5.49 -9.75 6.34
CA ALA A 467 4.30 -10.33 5.73
C ALA A 467 4.67 -11.05 4.44
N ALA A 468 3.98 -12.16 4.13
CA ALA A 468 4.01 -12.74 2.80
C ALA A 468 3.54 -11.74 1.74
N ASP A 469 3.97 -11.94 0.49
CA ASP A 469 3.60 -11.03 -0.59
C ASP A 469 2.07 -10.98 -0.76
N GLY A 470 1.53 -9.76 -0.92
CA GLY A 470 0.09 -9.57 -0.97
C GLY A 470 -0.67 -9.92 0.33
N CYS A 471 -0.02 -9.98 1.50
CA CYS A 471 -0.68 -10.14 2.80
C CYS A 471 -0.58 -8.90 3.70
N ARG A 472 -1.49 -8.79 4.67
CA ARG A 472 -1.56 -7.69 5.65
C ARG A 472 -1.81 -8.19 7.08
N PRO A 473 -0.82 -8.80 7.74
CA PRO A 473 -0.97 -9.21 9.13
C PRO A 473 -1.06 -7.99 10.06
N THR A 474 -1.90 -8.09 11.08
CA THR A 474 -2.05 -7.09 12.15
C THR A 474 -1.55 -7.65 13.47
N LEU A 475 -0.49 -7.07 14.02
CA LEU A 475 0.08 -7.41 15.32
C LEU A 475 -0.49 -6.46 16.39
N ILE A 476 -1.26 -7.01 17.33
CA ILE A 476 -1.80 -6.27 18.48
C ILE A 476 -0.93 -6.57 19.70
N LEU A 477 -0.18 -5.57 20.18
CA LEU A 477 0.77 -5.71 21.28
C LEU A 477 0.10 -5.42 22.64
N SER A 478 0.33 -6.25 23.66
CA SER A 478 0.06 -5.88 25.07
C SER A 478 1.26 -5.28 25.80
N GLY A 479 2.39 -5.17 25.11
CA GLY A 479 3.69 -4.67 25.57
C GLY A 479 4.39 -4.01 24.37
N GLU A 480 5.71 -4.15 24.25
CA GLU A 480 6.48 -3.63 23.11
C GLU A 480 7.21 -4.72 22.34
N ILE A 481 7.63 -4.37 21.12
CA ILE A 481 8.64 -5.13 20.38
C ILE A 481 10.01 -4.60 20.78
N VAL A 482 10.80 -5.44 21.42
CA VAL A 482 12.17 -5.16 21.84
C VAL A 482 13.13 -5.70 20.80
N VAL A 483 14.10 -4.91 20.36
CA VAL A 483 15.16 -5.36 19.45
C VAL A 483 16.53 -5.20 20.10
N VAL A 484 17.25 -6.32 20.22
CA VAL A 484 18.61 -6.40 20.71
C VAL A 484 19.48 -7.02 19.61
N GLY A 485 20.53 -6.32 19.21
CA GLY A 485 21.46 -6.78 18.19
C GLY A 485 22.90 -6.73 18.68
N ASP A 486 23.75 -7.59 18.10
CA ASP A 486 25.19 -7.56 18.28
C ASP A 486 25.87 -6.77 17.13
N THR A 487 27.20 -6.65 17.14
CA THR A 487 27.96 -5.85 16.17
C THR A 487 27.54 -6.15 14.72
N ALA A 488 27.28 -5.10 13.94
CA ALA A 488 26.94 -5.18 12.50
C ALA A 488 25.68 -6.02 12.19
N SER A 489 24.80 -6.22 13.16
CA SER A 489 23.53 -6.91 12.96
C SER A 489 22.47 -5.99 12.33
N THR A 490 21.52 -6.59 11.61
CA THR A 490 20.44 -5.88 10.92
C THR A 490 19.09 -6.52 11.25
N PHE A 491 18.11 -5.70 11.62
CA PHE A 491 16.71 -6.12 11.77
C PHE A 491 15.80 -5.37 10.80
N ASN A 492 14.98 -6.09 10.04
CA ASN A 492 14.04 -5.52 9.08
C ASN A 492 12.60 -5.93 9.41
N LEU A 493 11.68 -4.97 9.44
CA LEU A 493 10.25 -5.19 9.45
C LEU A 493 9.68 -4.85 8.07
N ASN A 494 8.89 -5.76 7.50
CA ASN A 494 8.28 -5.55 6.18
C ASN A 494 6.79 -5.93 6.12
N GLY A 495 5.92 -4.99 5.74
CA GLY A 495 4.52 -5.31 5.46
C GLY A 495 3.60 -5.47 6.67
N LEU A 496 4.01 -5.07 7.87
CA LEU A 496 3.30 -5.35 9.12
C LEU A 496 2.51 -4.14 9.65
N MET A 497 1.24 -4.36 10.04
CA MET A 497 0.48 -3.40 10.82
C MET A 497 0.72 -3.67 12.30
N ILE A 498 1.24 -2.70 13.05
CA ILE A 498 1.54 -2.82 14.47
C ILE A 498 0.71 -1.80 15.23
N VAL A 499 -0.08 -2.30 16.18
CA VAL A 499 -1.02 -1.53 16.99
C VAL A 499 -0.89 -1.98 18.45
N TYR A 500 -1.09 -1.07 19.40
CA TYR A 500 -1.17 -1.42 20.81
C TYR A 500 -2.59 -1.86 21.17
N ALA A 501 -2.71 -2.84 22.06
CA ALA A 501 -3.97 -3.32 22.58
C ALA A 501 -4.77 -2.19 23.24
N PRO A 502 -6.12 -2.27 23.25
CA PRO A 502 -6.95 -1.30 23.96
C PRO A 502 -6.51 -1.15 25.43
N PRO A 503 -6.67 0.04 26.02
CA PRO A 503 -6.20 0.30 27.38
C PRO A 503 -6.81 -0.67 28.39
N SER A 504 -5.96 -1.41 29.11
CA SER A 504 -6.38 -2.15 30.30
C SER A 504 -6.46 -1.18 31.49
N PRO A 505 -7.56 -1.15 32.25
CA PRO A 505 -7.67 -0.28 33.42
C PRO A 505 -6.54 -0.58 34.43
N GLY A 506 -5.71 0.42 34.73
CA GLY A 506 -4.64 0.32 35.73
C GLY A 506 -3.34 -0.35 35.27
N GLY A 507 -3.22 -0.74 33.99
CA GLY A 507 -1.97 -1.24 33.42
C GLY A 507 -1.04 -0.11 33.01
N GLY A 508 0.26 -0.24 33.32
CA GLY A 508 1.29 0.56 32.66
C GLY A 508 1.35 0.18 31.17
N PHE A 509 1.74 1.14 30.33
CA PHE A 509 2.02 0.91 28.92
C PHE A 509 3.53 1.10 28.66
N PRO A 510 4.09 0.43 27.64
CA PRO A 510 5.52 0.51 27.34
C PRO A 510 5.96 1.92 26.96
N PRO A 511 7.27 2.20 26.84
CA PRO A 511 7.76 3.48 26.33
C PRO A 511 7.47 3.70 24.83
N ALA A 512 7.42 2.64 24.02
CA ALA A 512 7.17 2.68 22.58
C ALA A 512 6.44 1.41 22.06
N LEU A 513 6.03 1.40 20.79
CA LEU A 513 5.61 0.15 20.12
C LEU A 513 6.82 -0.71 19.74
N LEU A 514 7.88 -0.05 19.27
CA LEU A 514 9.15 -0.64 18.88
C LEU A 514 10.27 0.06 19.67
N HIS A 515 11.05 -0.72 20.43
CA HIS A 515 12.11 -0.20 21.30
C HIS A 515 13.44 -0.91 21.00
N VAL A 516 14.43 -0.11 20.60
CA VAL A 516 15.84 -0.54 20.53
C VAL A 516 16.56 -0.01 21.76
N PHE A 517 16.75 -0.86 22.77
CA PHE A 517 17.38 -0.48 24.04
C PHE A 517 18.81 0.05 23.84
N GLY A 518 19.21 0.97 24.72
CA GLY A 518 20.59 1.44 24.81
C GLY A 518 21.53 0.46 25.53
N GLY A 519 22.74 0.90 25.82
CA GLY A 519 23.72 0.12 26.60
C GLY A 519 24.56 -0.83 25.75
N ALA A 520 24.47 -2.14 26.02
CA ALA A 520 25.28 -3.17 25.34
C ALA A 520 24.74 -3.54 23.94
N ASN A 521 23.62 -2.96 23.52
CA ASN A 521 23.00 -3.21 22.22
C ASN A 521 23.80 -2.54 21.10
N GLN A 522 24.29 -3.34 20.14
CA GLN A 522 25.15 -2.91 19.04
C GLN A 522 24.48 -3.13 17.67
N LEU A 523 23.14 -3.14 17.64
CA LEU A 523 22.37 -3.20 16.39
C LEU A 523 22.83 -2.11 15.42
N GLY A 524 23.28 -2.53 14.22
CA GLY A 524 23.79 -1.60 13.21
C GLY A 524 22.69 -0.96 12.39
N ASN A 525 21.68 -1.75 12.00
CA ASN A 525 20.65 -1.31 11.07
C ASN A 525 19.24 -1.75 11.52
N LEU A 526 18.28 -0.83 11.44
CA LEU A 526 16.85 -1.09 11.61
C LEU A 526 16.08 -0.62 10.37
N GLY A 527 15.43 -1.53 9.66
CA GLY A 527 14.62 -1.25 8.48
C GLY A 527 13.11 -1.33 8.75
N LEU A 528 12.34 -0.36 8.26
CA LEU A 528 10.87 -0.33 8.28
C LEU A 528 10.34 -0.07 6.87
N THR A 529 9.95 -1.13 6.16
CA THR A 529 9.50 -1.03 4.77
C THR A 529 8.06 -1.50 4.63
N HIS A 530 7.17 -0.70 4.02
CA HIS A 530 5.74 -1.05 3.94
C HIS A 530 5.11 -1.41 5.30
N CYS A 531 5.55 -0.76 6.38
CA CYS A 531 5.05 -1.00 7.71
C CYS A 531 4.09 0.10 8.14
N THR A 532 3.16 -0.23 9.02
CA THR A 532 2.35 0.76 9.71
C THR A 532 2.50 0.62 11.21
N LEU A 533 3.26 1.53 11.83
CA LEU A 533 3.22 1.74 13.28
C LEU A 533 2.12 2.76 13.53
N VAL A 534 0.93 2.30 13.95
CA VAL A 534 -0.29 3.12 13.98
C VAL A 534 -0.04 4.45 14.71
N PRO A 535 -0.25 5.61 14.06
CA PRO A 535 -0.15 6.92 14.70
C PRO A 535 -1.07 7.01 15.94
N GLY A 536 -0.51 7.40 17.08
CA GLY A 536 -1.21 7.37 18.37
C GLY A 536 -1.42 5.98 18.99
N TRP A 537 -0.69 4.98 18.49
CA TRP A 537 -0.62 3.55 18.90
C TRP A 537 -1.91 2.74 18.72
N ALA A 538 -3.07 3.37 18.84
CA ALA A 538 -4.37 2.76 18.63
C ALA A 538 -5.39 3.82 18.23
N LEU A 539 -6.52 3.38 17.68
CA LEU A 539 -7.65 4.26 17.37
C LEU A 539 -8.80 4.01 18.35
N THR A 540 -9.49 5.08 18.70
CA THR A 540 -10.83 5.01 19.32
C THR A 540 -11.84 4.46 18.31
N PRO A 541 -13.00 3.95 18.76
CA PRO A 541 -14.06 3.49 17.86
C PRO A 541 -14.54 4.52 16.84
N ALA A 542 -14.47 5.81 17.19
CA ALA A 542 -14.80 6.90 16.28
C ALA A 542 -13.75 7.10 15.19
N GLY A 543 -12.54 6.53 15.33
CA GLY A 543 -11.37 6.67 14.45
C GLY A 543 -10.36 7.74 14.88
N GLN A 544 -10.47 8.29 16.09
CA GLN A 544 -9.49 9.29 16.59
C GLN A 544 -8.28 8.57 17.23
N PRO A 545 -7.07 9.13 17.18
CA PRO A 545 -5.94 8.62 17.95
C PRO A 545 -6.31 8.44 19.43
N GLN A 546 -5.86 7.36 20.05
CA GLN A 546 -6.17 7.07 21.45
C GLN A 546 -5.52 8.12 22.38
N PRO A 547 -6.29 8.94 23.12
CA PRO A 547 -5.71 10.04 23.91
C PRO A 547 -4.76 9.58 25.02
N LEU A 548 -4.90 8.34 25.51
CA LEU A 548 -4.03 7.80 26.55
C LEU A 548 -2.56 7.70 26.13
N TYR A 549 -2.30 7.50 24.83
CA TYR A 549 -0.95 7.33 24.29
C TYR A 549 -0.43 8.61 23.62
N ALA A 550 -1.13 9.74 23.80
CA ALA A 550 -0.73 11.01 23.21
C ALA A 550 0.67 11.43 23.69
N GLY A 551 1.48 11.96 22.75
CA GLY A 551 2.83 12.43 23.03
C GLY A 551 3.87 11.32 23.24
N ARG A 552 3.54 10.05 22.98
CA ARG A 552 4.47 8.93 23.04
C ARG A 552 5.04 8.59 21.65
N PRO A 553 6.30 8.14 21.55
CA PRO A 553 6.88 7.71 20.29
C PRO A 553 6.36 6.34 19.86
N ALA A 554 6.20 6.09 18.57
CA ALA A 554 6.00 4.74 18.05
C ALA A 554 7.33 3.94 18.03
N LEU A 555 8.45 4.62 17.77
CA LEU A 555 9.80 4.04 17.81
C LEU A 555 10.65 4.81 18.82
N LEU A 556 11.22 4.09 19.80
CA LEU A 556 12.27 4.60 20.68
C LEU A 556 13.57 3.86 20.38
N ALA A 557 14.60 4.59 19.94
CA ALA A 557 15.91 4.05 19.62
C ALA A 557 16.98 4.71 20.49
N GLU A 558 17.41 4.00 21.54
CA GLU A 558 18.41 4.45 22.51
C GLU A 558 19.82 3.95 22.18
N SER A 559 19.95 2.95 21.30
CA SER A 559 21.26 2.49 20.83
C SER A 559 21.93 3.57 19.99
N SER A 560 23.22 3.82 20.25
CA SER A 560 24.03 4.81 19.56
C SER A 560 24.73 4.20 18.35
N GLY A 561 24.84 4.95 17.25
CA GLY A 561 25.40 4.47 15.99
C GLY A 561 24.42 3.67 15.11
N LEU A 562 23.16 3.55 15.54
CA LEU A 562 22.10 2.86 14.79
C LEU A 562 21.73 3.61 13.51
N GLN A 563 21.61 2.89 12.40
CA GLN A 563 21.08 3.40 11.13
C GLN A 563 19.63 2.92 10.93
N ILE A 564 18.69 3.85 11.00
CA ILE A 564 17.26 3.59 10.82
C ILE A 564 16.87 3.96 9.38
N THR A 565 16.26 3.03 8.65
CA THR A 565 15.73 3.28 7.30
C THR A 565 14.22 3.05 7.29
N VAL A 566 13.45 4.03 6.82
CA VAL A 566 11.99 3.91 6.69
C VAL A 566 11.58 4.20 5.25
N GLN A 567 10.90 3.26 4.61
CA GLN A 567 10.48 3.40 3.22
C GLN A 567 9.03 2.97 3.02
N LYS A 568 8.24 3.79 2.30
CA LYS A 568 6.83 3.49 2.00
C LYS A 568 6.03 3.06 3.23
N SER A 569 6.29 3.69 4.38
CA SER A 569 5.72 3.31 5.67
C SER A 569 4.96 4.48 6.30
N VAL A 570 4.02 4.14 7.20
CA VAL A 570 3.30 5.10 8.04
C VAL A 570 3.71 4.84 9.49
N VAL A 571 4.36 5.80 10.14
CA VAL A 571 4.90 5.61 11.48
C VAL A 571 4.46 6.74 12.40
N GLY A 572 4.26 6.44 13.68
CA GLY A 572 4.14 7.47 14.72
C GLY A 572 5.48 8.18 14.97
N GLY A 573 5.54 9.00 16.03
CA GLY A 573 6.76 9.74 16.39
C GLY A 573 7.98 8.83 16.59
N LEU A 574 9.15 9.29 16.16
CA LEU A 574 10.42 8.56 16.22
C LEU A 574 11.39 9.29 17.15
N TRP A 575 11.73 8.70 18.29
CA TRP A 575 12.69 9.28 19.23
C TRP A 575 13.99 8.51 19.15
N VAL A 576 15.06 9.20 18.73
CA VAL A 576 16.29 8.57 18.27
C VAL A 576 17.48 9.21 18.97
N ASP A 577 18.38 8.38 19.51
CA ASP A 577 19.64 8.81 20.12
C ASP A 577 20.42 9.77 19.22
N ALA A 578 21.04 10.77 19.82
CA ALA A 578 21.78 11.82 19.10
C ALA A 578 22.98 11.29 18.32
N GLY A 579 23.54 10.13 18.68
CA GLY A 579 24.63 9.45 17.96
C GLY A 579 24.17 8.54 16.82
N SER A 580 22.86 8.44 16.58
CA SER A 580 22.27 7.58 15.55
C SER A 580 21.78 8.40 14.35
N ALA A 581 21.30 7.74 13.30
CA ALA A 581 20.77 8.40 12.11
C ALA A 581 19.50 7.72 11.60
N ALA A 582 18.58 8.51 11.08
CA ALA A 582 17.34 8.07 10.45
C ALA A 582 17.23 8.62 9.02
N SER A 583 16.97 7.75 8.06
CA SER A 583 16.71 8.09 6.66
C SER A 583 15.32 7.62 6.27
N LEU A 584 14.47 8.54 5.84
CA LEU A 584 13.09 8.25 5.46
C LEU A 584 12.85 8.66 4.01
N SER A 585 12.18 7.78 3.28
CA SER A 585 11.78 7.99 1.88
C SER A 585 10.32 7.60 1.67
N ASP A 586 9.55 8.42 0.94
CA ASP A 586 8.16 8.12 0.55
C ASP A 586 7.30 7.67 1.74
N SER A 587 7.41 8.34 2.89
CA SER A 587 6.82 7.88 4.15
C SER A 587 6.09 8.98 4.90
N ILE A 588 5.18 8.58 5.79
CA ILE A 588 4.44 9.49 6.68
C ILE A 588 4.93 9.28 8.11
N VAL A 589 5.31 10.37 8.78
CA VAL A 589 5.55 10.40 10.23
C VAL A 589 4.46 11.24 10.87
N ASP A 590 3.68 10.66 11.79
CA ASP A 590 2.53 11.34 12.37
C ASP A 590 2.49 11.24 13.91
N ALA A 591 2.75 12.37 14.55
CA ALA A 591 2.68 12.52 16.01
C ALA A 591 1.25 12.73 16.54
N GLY A 592 0.23 12.58 15.70
CA GLY A 592 -1.20 12.75 16.00
C GLY A 592 -1.68 14.20 15.95
N ALA A 593 -0.77 15.18 16.00
CA ALA A 593 -1.06 16.60 15.88
C ALA A 593 0.17 17.39 15.40
N PRO A 594 0.01 18.56 14.75
CA PRO A 594 1.13 19.40 14.32
C PRO A 594 2.02 19.90 15.46
N THR A 595 1.50 19.94 16.69
CA THR A 595 2.23 20.32 17.91
C THR A 595 2.84 19.12 18.65
N GLY A 596 2.52 17.89 18.24
CA GLY A 596 3.09 16.66 18.80
C GLY A 596 4.53 16.44 18.33
N VAL A 597 5.32 15.69 19.10
CA VAL A 597 6.75 15.43 18.79
C VAL A 597 6.86 14.30 17.77
N ALA A 598 7.16 14.64 16.51
CA ALA A 598 7.33 13.67 15.43
C ALA A 598 8.75 13.09 15.38
N TYR A 599 9.77 13.91 15.68
CA TYR A 599 11.15 13.47 15.76
C TYR A 599 11.92 14.27 16.81
N ALA A 600 12.63 13.60 17.71
CA ALA A 600 13.44 14.21 18.76
C ALA A 600 14.47 13.22 19.31
N GLY A 601 15.29 13.67 20.26
CA GLY A 601 16.08 12.79 21.12
C GLY A 601 15.21 11.87 21.98
N VAL A 602 15.85 10.94 22.68
CA VAL A 602 15.18 9.93 23.53
C VAL A 602 14.35 10.55 24.67
N ASP A 603 14.60 11.81 25.02
CA ASP A 603 13.86 12.59 26.02
C ASP A 603 12.62 13.29 25.45
N GLY A 604 12.41 13.23 24.13
CA GLY A 604 11.33 13.92 23.43
C GLY A 604 11.50 15.45 23.36
N ALA A 605 12.68 15.99 23.70
CA ALA A 605 12.91 17.43 23.80
C ALA A 605 14.21 17.89 23.12
N SER A 606 15.31 17.17 23.32
CA SER A 606 16.62 17.45 22.73
C SER A 606 16.68 17.07 21.25
N GLY A 607 17.75 17.49 20.56
CA GLY A 607 18.00 17.12 19.19
C GLY A 607 18.25 15.61 19.07
N GLY A 608 17.44 14.92 18.28
CA GLY A 608 17.64 13.51 17.98
C GLY A 608 18.82 13.27 17.04
N GLY A 609 19.00 12.02 16.64
CA GLY A 609 19.98 11.64 15.63
C GLY A 609 19.86 12.43 14.31
N HIS A 610 20.80 12.19 13.39
CA HIS A 610 20.74 12.82 12.08
C HIS A 610 19.46 12.41 11.33
N LEU A 611 18.73 13.35 10.74
CA LEU A 611 17.48 13.07 10.05
C LEU A 611 17.55 13.43 8.55
N THR A 612 17.41 12.44 7.69
CA THR A 612 17.26 12.60 6.24
C THR A 612 15.81 12.33 5.84
N LEU A 613 15.22 13.25 5.07
CA LEU A 613 13.85 13.15 4.57
C LEU A 613 13.84 13.34 3.05
N GLN A 614 13.29 12.37 2.34
CA GLN A 614 13.04 12.45 0.90
C GLN A 614 11.58 12.12 0.64
N SER A 615 10.85 13.07 0.05
CA SER A 615 9.44 12.84 -0.30
C SER A 615 8.61 12.34 0.87
N CYS A 616 8.75 12.96 2.04
CA CYS A 616 8.05 12.55 3.27
C CYS A 616 7.03 13.60 3.71
N THR A 617 5.95 13.18 4.36
CA THR A 617 5.03 14.08 5.06
C THR A 617 5.20 13.86 6.56
N VAL A 618 5.63 14.89 7.28
CA VAL A 618 5.82 14.85 8.73
C VAL A 618 4.77 15.73 9.40
N ILE A 619 3.94 15.13 10.24
CA ILE A 619 2.90 15.80 11.04
C ILE A 619 3.39 15.84 12.48
N GLY A 620 3.78 17.02 12.93
CA GLY A 620 4.39 17.22 14.25
C GLY A 620 5.75 17.90 14.20
N LYS A 621 6.18 18.46 15.32
CA LYS A 621 7.45 19.17 15.47
C LYS A 621 8.65 18.21 15.43
N VAL A 622 9.74 18.71 14.86
CA VAL A 622 10.96 17.95 14.54
C VAL A 622 12.18 18.64 15.14
N HIS A 623 12.97 17.93 15.94
CA HIS A 623 14.24 18.39 16.48
C HIS A 623 15.33 17.35 16.21
N ALA A 624 16.29 17.68 15.36
CA ALA A 624 17.41 16.82 15.03
C ALA A 624 18.74 17.55 15.26
N THR A 625 19.78 16.81 15.59
CA THR A 625 21.14 17.36 15.68
C THR A 625 21.62 17.90 14.35
N LEU A 626 21.25 17.24 13.24
CA LEU A 626 21.58 17.64 11.87
C LEU A 626 20.50 17.14 10.91
N PHE A 627 20.21 17.95 9.89
CA PHE A 627 19.48 17.51 8.70
C PHE A 627 20.45 17.37 7.52
N PRO A 628 20.99 16.16 7.22
CA PRO A 628 21.88 15.99 6.08
C PRO A 628 21.19 16.39 4.77
N LEU A 629 19.95 15.96 4.58
CA LEU A 629 19.12 16.31 3.44
C LEU A 629 17.63 16.30 3.80
N VAL A 630 16.92 17.37 3.47
CA VAL A 630 15.46 17.41 3.41
C VAL A 630 15.08 17.80 1.98
N SER A 631 14.46 16.88 1.22
CA SER A 631 14.14 17.08 -0.19
C SER A 631 12.71 16.65 -0.48
N GLY A 632 11.96 17.42 -1.27
CA GLY A 632 10.62 17.04 -1.73
C GLY A 632 9.61 16.79 -0.60
N SER A 633 9.87 17.26 0.63
CA SER A 633 9.14 16.84 1.83
C SER A 633 8.25 17.95 2.38
N ILE A 634 7.18 17.57 3.09
CA ILE A 634 6.29 18.50 3.79
C ILE A 634 6.49 18.34 5.29
N LEU A 635 6.97 19.39 5.96
CA LEU A 635 7.00 19.47 7.42
C LEU A 635 5.81 20.28 7.90
N TRP A 636 4.76 19.58 8.35
CA TRP A 636 3.54 20.18 8.89
C TRP A 636 3.61 20.21 10.42
N ALA A 637 4.27 21.25 10.93
CA ALA A 637 4.54 21.41 12.35
C ALA A 637 4.15 22.80 12.87
N GLY A 638 3.80 22.86 14.15
CA GLY A 638 3.53 24.08 14.87
C GLY A 638 3.96 23.97 16.34
N LEU A 639 4.04 25.10 17.03
CA LEU A 639 4.32 25.14 18.46
C LEU A 639 3.03 25.42 19.23
N ALA A 640 2.85 24.73 20.35
CA ALA A 640 1.76 25.06 21.27
C ALA A 640 2.04 26.39 22.00
N ALA A 641 1.01 27.02 22.57
CA ALA A 641 1.22 28.19 23.42
C ALA A 641 2.04 27.79 24.66
N GLY A 642 3.18 28.45 24.90
CA GLY A 642 4.08 28.12 26.00
C GLY A 642 4.95 26.87 25.76
N ASP A 643 5.10 26.44 24.51
CA ASP A 643 6.02 25.35 24.15
C ASP A 643 7.47 25.67 24.57
N SER A 644 8.22 24.65 25.00
CA SER A 644 9.62 24.79 25.39
C SER A 644 10.56 24.88 24.19
N TRP A 645 10.09 24.46 23.01
CA TRP A 645 10.86 24.51 21.77
C TRP A 645 10.85 25.92 21.18
N THR A 646 11.99 26.33 20.63
CA THR A 646 12.17 27.67 20.03
C THR A 646 11.66 27.76 18.59
N ALA A 647 11.54 26.63 17.91
CA ALA A 647 11.07 26.52 16.53
C ALA A 647 10.33 25.18 16.31
N PRO A 648 9.34 25.13 15.40
CA PRO A 648 8.61 23.89 15.07
C PRO A 648 9.48 22.86 14.36
N VAL A 649 10.50 23.31 13.63
CA VAL A 649 11.54 22.47 13.03
C VAL A 649 12.89 23.05 13.44
N LEU A 650 13.71 22.24 14.10
CA LEU A 650 14.95 22.69 14.73
C LEU A 650 16.12 21.76 14.38
N ALA A 651 17.21 22.37 13.90
CA ALA A 651 18.51 21.75 13.70
C ALA A 651 19.54 22.36 14.63
N ASP A 652 20.23 21.55 15.45
CA ASP A 652 21.33 22.04 16.29
C ASP A 652 22.50 22.54 15.43
N ARG A 653 22.83 21.82 14.34
CA ARG A 653 23.91 22.15 13.42
C ARG A 653 23.39 22.62 12.07
N LYS A 654 23.54 23.91 11.81
CA LYS A 654 23.11 24.56 10.55
C LYS A 654 24.20 24.65 9.47
N GLN A 655 25.47 24.46 9.84
CA GLN A 655 26.61 24.65 8.94
C GLN A 655 26.83 23.46 7.97
N GLN A 656 26.04 22.40 8.12
CA GLN A 656 26.10 21.18 7.32
C GLN A 656 24.69 20.81 6.85
N GLY A 657 24.59 20.16 5.70
CA GLY A 657 23.32 19.71 5.12
C GLY A 657 22.55 20.80 4.35
N CYS A 658 21.38 20.42 3.83
CA CYS A 658 20.53 21.29 3.01
C CYS A 658 19.05 20.88 3.12
N ALA A 659 18.17 21.89 3.14
CA ALA A 659 16.75 21.71 2.88
C ALA A 659 16.45 22.27 1.48
N ARG A 660 15.77 21.50 0.63
CA ARG A 660 15.46 21.91 -0.75
C ARG A 660 14.10 21.43 -1.21
N PHE A 661 13.44 22.18 -2.08
CA PHE A 661 12.18 21.77 -2.72
C PHE A 661 11.16 21.20 -1.72
N SER A 662 11.09 21.80 -0.53
CA SER A 662 10.34 21.27 0.61
C SER A 662 9.52 22.38 1.23
N TYR A 663 8.42 21.99 1.88
CA TYR A 663 7.59 22.92 2.64
C TYR A 663 8.07 22.98 4.08
N LEU A 664 8.34 24.20 4.56
CA LEU A 664 8.82 24.48 5.91
C LEU A 664 7.83 25.39 6.67
N PRO A 665 7.51 25.07 7.93
CA PRO A 665 6.67 25.92 8.76
C PRO A 665 7.39 27.21 9.15
N ALA A 666 6.61 28.23 9.51
CA ALA A 666 7.16 29.54 9.85
C ALA A 666 8.09 29.46 11.07
N GLY A 667 9.23 30.15 11.01
CA GLY A 667 10.21 30.16 12.11
C GLY A 667 11.10 28.91 12.18
N SER A 668 11.09 28.05 11.15
CA SER A 668 11.99 26.89 11.06
C SER A 668 13.46 27.27 11.13
N VAL A 669 14.23 26.54 11.93
CA VAL A 669 15.68 26.68 12.08
C VAL A 669 16.34 25.46 11.43
N VAL A 670 16.60 25.58 10.13
CA VAL A 670 17.17 24.51 9.30
C VAL A 670 18.52 24.93 8.68
N PRO A 671 19.29 23.99 8.09
CA PRO A 671 20.44 24.31 7.23
C PRO A 671 20.08 25.16 6.02
N ARG A 672 21.04 25.37 5.10
CA ARG A 672 20.83 26.18 3.91
C ARG A 672 19.60 25.71 3.12
N GLN A 673 18.71 26.65 2.84
CA GLN A 673 17.50 26.41 2.07
C GLN A 673 17.72 26.66 0.57
N PHE A 674 17.08 25.89 -0.29
CA PHE A 674 17.09 26.06 -1.74
C PHE A 674 15.72 25.77 -2.34
N GLU A 675 15.04 26.77 -2.91
CA GLU A 675 13.70 26.60 -3.51
C GLU A 675 12.68 25.96 -2.54
N CYS A 676 12.79 26.25 -1.24
CA CYS A 676 11.81 25.84 -0.24
C CYS A 676 10.60 26.78 -0.24
N VAL A 677 9.42 26.23 0.04
CA VAL A 677 8.21 27.02 0.29
C VAL A 677 8.08 27.22 1.79
N GLU A 678 8.15 28.47 2.23
CA GLU A 678 7.93 28.81 3.63
C GLU A 678 6.48 29.24 3.87
N GLN A 679 5.96 28.87 5.04
CA GLN A 679 4.70 29.42 5.53
C GLN A 679 4.83 30.94 5.74
N GLY A 680 4.02 31.72 5.03
CA GLY A 680 3.96 33.17 5.20
C GLY A 680 3.49 33.57 6.61
N THR A 681 4.06 34.64 7.16
CA THR A 681 3.56 35.27 8.39
C THR A 681 2.28 36.03 8.09
N GLN A 682 1.32 36.07 9.03
CA GLN A 682 0.00 36.69 8.83
C GLN A 682 0.10 38.06 8.15
N GLY A 683 -0.53 38.21 6.98
CA GLY A 683 -0.50 39.43 6.16
C GLY A 683 0.40 39.36 4.91
N THR A 684 1.32 38.38 4.84
CA THR A 684 2.06 38.04 3.61
C THR A 684 1.48 36.74 3.05
N GLY A 685 1.02 36.77 1.80
CA GLY A 685 0.32 35.65 1.15
C GLY A 685 1.21 34.43 0.91
N GLY A 686 1.48 33.64 1.95
CA GLY A 686 2.20 32.37 1.84
C GLY A 686 1.31 31.22 1.39
N SER A 687 1.86 30.33 0.58
CA SER A 687 1.21 29.08 0.17
C SER A 687 1.19 28.08 1.33
N LEU A 688 0.05 27.46 1.58
CA LEU A 688 -0.12 26.42 2.59
C LEU A 688 -0.52 25.09 1.94
N PRO A 689 -0.02 23.94 2.41
CA PRO A 689 -0.54 22.65 2.00
C PRO A 689 -1.96 22.49 2.51
N ILE A 690 -2.88 22.06 1.65
CA ILE A 690 -4.26 21.77 2.01
C ILE A 690 -4.45 20.27 1.86
N PHE A 691 -4.72 19.57 2.96
CA PHE A 691 -4.94 18.13 2.95
C PHE A 691 -6.43 17.80 2.89
N TYR A 692 -6.79 16.68 2.27
CA TYR A 692 -8.16 16.13 2.38
C TYR A 692 -8.47 15.71 3.81
N SER A 693 -7.53 15.03 4.47
CA SER A 693 -7.56 14.75 5.89
C SER A 693 -6.15 14.53 6.43
N LEU A 694 -5.93 14.90 7.68
CA LEU A 694 -4.72 14.56 8.46
C LEU A 694 -5.01 13.49 9.51
N ARG A 695 -6.19 12.89 9.49
CA ARG A 695 -6.59 11.86 10.43
C ARG A 695 -6.28 10.48 9.86
N TYR A 696 -5.42 9.74 10.55
CA TYR A 696 -5.15 8.36 10.17
C TYR A 696 -6.44 7.52 10.19
N GLY A 697 -6.64 6.71 9.13
CA GLY A 697 -7.84 5.92 8.91
C GLY A 697 -8.87 6.54 7.96
N ASP A 698 -8.78 7.84 7.67
CA ASP A 698 -9.58 8.47 6.62
C ASP A 698 -9.02 8.11 5.23
N PRO A 699 -9.85 7.90 4.19
CA PRO A 699 -9.37 7.50 2.87
C PRO A 699 -8.39 8.47 2.20
N GLY A 700 -8.57 9.78 2.45
CA GLY A 700 -7.71 10.86 1.95
C GLY A 700 -6.58 11.26 2.90
N TYR A 701 -6.17 10.37 3.81
CA TYR A 701 -5.13 10.66 4.80
C TYR A 701 -3.81 11.13 4.16
N ALA A 702 -3.32 12.30 4.62
CA ALA A 702 -2.11 12.98 4.16
C ALA A 702 -2.06 13.31 2.65
N LYS A 703 -3.18 13.18 1.94
CA LYS A 703 -3.29 13.49 0.52
C LYS A 703 -3.54 14.99 0.32
N LEU A 704 -2.77 15.61 -0.58
CA LEU A 704 -2.99 17.00 -0.97
C LEU A 704 -4.30 17.16 -1.75
N SER A 705 -5.04 18.20 -1.41
CA SER A 705 -6.19 18.67 -2.15
C SER A 705 -5.73 19.34 -3.46
N PRO A 706 -6.48 19.20 -4.57
CA PRO A 706 -6.21 19.91 -5.81
C PRO A 706 -6.16 21.44 -5.66
N SER A 707 -6.84 21.98 -4.64
CA SER A 707 -6.84 23.41 -4.29
C SER A 707 -5.54 23.88 -3.63
N THR A 708 -4.62 22.97 -3.29
CA THR A 708 -3.29 23.32 -2.78
C THR A 708 -2.53 24.10 -3.86
N PRO A 709 -1.83 25.20 -3.52
CA PRO A 709 -1.08 25.98 -4.49
C PRO A 709 -0.02 25.17 -5.25
N ASP A 710 0.20 25.52 -6.51
CA ASP A 710 1.17 24.88 -7.39
C ASP A 710 2.61 24.94 -6.88
N SER A 711 2.96 25.95 -6.07
CA SER A 711 4.26 26.02 -5.41
C SER A 711 4.53 24.79 -4.53
N ILE A 712 3.49 24.07 -4.09
CA ILE A 712 3.59 22.83 -3.30
C ILE A 712 3.20 21.62 -4.15
N ARG A 713 2.10 21.69 -4.91
CA ARG A 713 1.66 20.58 -5.77
C ARG A 713 2.63 20.27 -6.91
N ARG A 714 3.44 21.22 -7.35
CA ARG A 714 4.44 21.07 -8.43
C ARG A 714 5.83 21.55 -8.00
N GLY A 715 6.06 21.60 -6.68
CA GLY A 715 7.23 22.22 -6.09
C GLY A 715 8.39 21.28 -5.78
N ALA A 716 8.25 19.98 -6.07
CA ALA A 716 9.38 19.05 -5.98
C ALA A 716 10.42 19.35 -7.07
N ASP A 717 11.61 18.75 -6.95
CA ASP A 717 12.75 18.98 -7.85
C ASP A 717 12.53 18.57 -9.30
N ASP A 718 11.58 17.65 -9.55
CA ASP A 718 11.18 17.16 -10.87
C ASP A 718 9.84 17.73 -11.38
N GLY A 719 9.25 18.69 -10.65
CA GLY A 719 7.92 19.23 -10.93
C GLY A 719 6.75 18.39 -10.38
N GLY A 720 7.03 17.34 -9.62
CA GLY A 720 6.06 16.54 -8.87
C GLY A 720 5.54 17.22 -7.60
N GLU A 721 4.68 16.50 -6.88
CA GLU A 721 4.13 16.99 -5.61
C GLU A 721 5.12 16.78 -4.47
N MET A 722 5.17 17.71 -3.52
CA MET A 722 5.90 17.50 -2.27
C MET A 722 5.14 16.51 -1.36
N GLY A 723 5.87 15.79 -0.52
CA GLY A 723 5.33 14.94 0.53
C GLY A 723 5.34 13.44 0.20
N ALA A 724 4.73 12.66 1.09
CA ALA A 724 4.74 11.19 1.10
C ALA A 724 4.29 10.54 -0.20
N PHE A 725 3.43 11.20 -0.99
CA PHE A 725 2.84 10.66 -2.21
C PHE A 725 3.53 11.15 -3.49
N HIS A 726 4.67 11.83 -3.39
CA HIS A 726 5.46 12.26 -4.53
C HIS A 726 5.62 11.15 -5.59
N PHE A 727 5.95 9.92 -5.18
CA PHE A 727 6.15 8.77 -6.06
C PHE A 727 4.91 8.36 -6.88
N VAL A 728 3.71 8.87 -6.55
CA VAL A 728 2.49 8.68 -7.36
C VAL A 728 2.56 9.53 -8.64
N LEU A 729 3.33 10.62 -8.62
CA LEU A 729 3.50 11.57 -9.72
C LEU A 729 2.16 12.16 -10.20
N ALA A 730 1.23 12.39 -9.27
CA ALA A 730 -0.12 12.87 -9.55
C ALA A 730 -0.16 14.16 -10.42
N PRO A 731 0.65 15.20 -10.17
CA PRO A 731 0.68 16.41 -10.99
C PRO A 731 1.23 16.17 -12.41
N LEU A 732 2.20 15.26 -12.56
CA LEU A 732 2.76 14.90 -13.86
C LEU A 732 1.72 14.16 -14.70
N ARG A 733 1.02 13.19 -14.10
CA ARG A 733 -0.13 12.49 -14.74
C ARG A 733 -1.22 13.47 -15.17
N GLU A 734 -1.55 14.45 -14.34
CA GLU A 734 -2.52 15.50 -14.68
C GLU A 734 -2.03 16.35 -15.86
N ASN A 735 -0.75 16.73 -15.86
CA ASN A 735 -0.16 17.53 -16.94
C ASN A 735 -0.18 16.77 -18.27
N ASP A 736 0.21 15.49 -18.26
CA ASP A 736 0.16 14.63 -19.44
C ASP A 736 -1.26 14.53 -19.99
N LEU A 737 -2.25 14.35 -19.10
CA LEU A 737 -3.65 14.32 -19.51
C LEU A 737 -4.11 15.66 -20.12
N ARG A 738 -3.73 16.79 -19.54
CA ARG A 738 -4.06 18.13 -20.07
C ARG A 738 -3.43 18.39 -21.43
N VAL A 739 -2.24 17.87 -21.69
CA VAL A 739 -1.57 17.96 -23.00
C VAL A 739 -2.29 17.11 -24.05
N ARG A 740 -2.82 15.94 -23.65
CA ARG A 740 -3.46 14.98 -24.56
C ARG A 740 -4.90 15.29 -24.91
N LEU A 741 -5.71 15.72 -23.94
CA LEU A 741 -7.16 15.95 -24.13
C LEU A 741 -7.52 16.87 -25.31
N PRO A 742 -6.82 17.99 -25.58
CA PRO A 742 -7.13 18.89 -26.68
C PRO A 742 -7.13 18.20 -28.05
N GLU A 743 -6.29 17.17 -28.25
CA GLU A 743 -6.27 16.45 -29.52
C GLU A 743 -7.61 15.79 -29.78
N TYR A 744 -8.29 15.24 -28.77
CA TYR A 744 -9.48 14.38 -28.92
C TYR A 744 -10.80 15.06 -28.61
N LEU A 745 -10.76 16.29 -28.10
CA LEU A 745 -11.94 17.05 -27.70
C LEU A 745 -12.84 17.39 -28.91
N PRO A 746 -14.17 17.31 -28.77
CA PRO A 746 -15.08 17.78 -29.81
C PRO A 746 -14.91 19.28 -30.09
N VAL A 747 -15.09 19.68 -31.35
CA VAL A 747 -14.88 21.07 -31.80
C VAL A 747 -15.78 22.03 -31.02
N GLY A 748 -15.20 23.08 -30.45
CA GLY A 748 -15.91 24.13 -29.73
C GLY A 748 -16.28 23.81 -28.29
N LEU A 749 -15.91 22.63 -27.79
CA LEU A 749 -16.01 22.28 -26.37
C LEU A 749 -14.73 22.67 -25.61
N GLU A 750 -14.85 22.74 -24.30
CA GLU A 750 -13.79 22.97 -23.31
C GLU A 750 -13.89 21.87 -22.25
N PHE A 751 -12.76 21.46 -21.67
CA PHE A 751 -12.75 20.46 -20.61
C PHE A 751 -12.27 21.03 -19.27
N GLY A 752 -12.71 20.41 -18.17
CA GLY A 752 -12.14 20.58 -16.84
C GLY A 752 -11.90 19.24 -16.19
N ILE A 753 -10.85 19.15 -15.37
CA ILE A 753 -10.50 17.94 -14.61
C ILE A 753 -10.98 18.11 -13.17
N PHE A 754 -11.66 17.10 -12.64
CA PHE A 754 -12.19 17.09 -11.28
C PHE A 754 -11.76 15.82 -10.56
N TYR A 755 -11.30 15.95 -9.33
CA TYR A 755 -10.90 14.81 -8.51
C TYR A 755 -12.05 14.36 -7.61
N GLN A 756 -12.36 13.06 -7.64
CA GLN A 756 -13.26 12.40 -6.71
C GLN A 756 -12.45 11.68 -5.62
N THR A 757 -12.86 11.82 -4.36
CA THR A 757 -12.20 11.29 -3.16
C THR A 757 -13.20 10.89 -2.08
#